data_AF-A0A6I3LIG7-F1
#
_entry.id   AF-A0A6I3LIG7-F1
#
_cell.length_a   1.000
_cell.length_b   1.000
_cell.length_c   1.000
_cell.angle_alpha   90.00
_cell.angle_beta   90.00
_cell.angle_gamma   90.00
#
_symmetry.space_group_name_H-M   'P 1'
#
loop_
_entity.id
_entity.type
_entity.pdbx_description
1 polymer ?
#
loop_
_entity_poly.entity_id
_entity_poly.type
_entity_poly.pdbx_seq_one_letter_code
_entity_poly.pdbx_strand_id
1 'polypeptide(L)'
;MKVLKFSFLFYSIFLCLGILFAESTGLLFGGGMLFASLLYISLTSLSSCKIRSSSLVTFVHGFLISCLFFSLGVCCVHLRSYVSQEKEFSVSSFDDRYVAITFVVEQRLPSSNSNYTRYITSVVKQDSVELQKKVLLYFQSESNYLQVGQVYYTKAKFQAISPPKNKNGFDFKRYMFVTHQIEAQLYVSDVVYLGKSLHWRDKIRSIRDRAIGLVVQNQSLSIDSKSFVLALVFGDRSLIESDIKEQFKTLGIMHILAISGLHIGIIYFLLAAIFSFLSKKWRFILITLLLWCFVFLSGFSPPVYRAVLMFSVISLSVVLSRDSKLEYSIGIALVLSLIFEPLLLYNVSFQMSYVAVLSIVFLLPILRKFRSKYKVLNYFIDITFVSIVVQIGLLPLQLFYFQQFTFAFFIGNLLAIPAVTVILLLAILVVCSIVFTGRFYLFLDVVFNASLDLFLGLVSKLQLVEFLVFKEAKVSSLAILLYFGCIVLLYWCWKLKNRWSFAFLLIWCNASIYALILERKNTATDCLLMPYTSRRESPEIVVYQNSKLIHQFGISDATTNKIIPYLDWKILVLHEHSPFYLNDIAYDYLIVIGNAKVNYDRLFSECTFLEVVISSNTPTWLRELIKKSCLKHNIPFHDIYEKGYWELSV
;
A
#
# COMPACT_ATOMS: atom_id res chain seq x y z
N MET A 1 25.65 29.52 -13.30
CA MET A 1 24.35 28.82 -13.08
C MET A 1 23.88 28.88 -11.62
N LYS A 2 23.56 30.07 -11.09
CA LYS A 2 22.90 30.25 -9.76
C LYS A 2 21.37 30.28 -9.87
N VAL A 3 20.80 29.76 -10.97
CA VAL A 3 19.37 29.95 -11.33
C VAL A 3 18.45 28.98 -10.60
N LEU A 4 18.94 27.82 -10.15
CA LEU A 4 18.21 26.91 -9.27
C LEU A 4 18.54 27.23 -7.81
N LYS A 5 18.01 28.35 -7.30
CA LYS A 5 18.12 28.68 -5.87
C LYS A 5 17.30 27.71 -5.00
N PHE A 6 16.33 27.02 -5.60
CA PHE A 6 15.43 26.06 -4.96
C PHE A 6 15.75 24.61 -5.32
N SER A 7 15.48 23.70 -4.38
CA SER A 7 15.68 22.27 -4.51
C SER A 7 14.74 21.64 -5.54
N PHE A 8 15.17 20.60 -6.27
CA PHE A 8 14.25 19.74 -7.03
C PHE A 8 13.12 19.18 -6.15
N LEU A 9 13.39 18.97 -4.86
CA LEU A 9 12.40 18.56 -3.88
C LEU A 9 11.31 19.62 -3.64
N PHE A 10 11.62 20.90 -3.81
CA PHE A 10 10.62 21.96 -3.73
C PHE A 10 9.72 21.92 -4.97
N TYR A 11 10.31 21.81 -6.16
CA TYR A 11 9.55 21.76 -7.42
C TYR A 11 8.71 20.48 -7.57
N SER A 12 9.14 19.35 -6.97
CA SER A 12 8.34 18.13 -6.97
C SER A 12 6.98 18.29 -6.27
N ILE A 13 6.83 19.25 -5.34
CA ILE A 13 5.52 19.54 -4.72
C ILE A 13 4.53 20.00 -5.79
N PHE A 14 4.96 20.89 -6.70
CA PHE A 14 4.11 21.38 -7.79
C PHE A 14 3.79 20.29 -8.80
N LEU A 15 4.73 19.36 -9.06
CA LEU A 15 4.45 18.16 -9.86
C LEU A 15 3.34 17.31 -9.22
N CYS A 16 3.42 17.05 -7.92
CA CYS A 16 2.37 16.33 -7.19
C CYS A 16 1.03 17.06 -7.27
N LEU A 17 1.01 18.39 -7.08
CA LEU A 17 -0.21 19.19 -7.20
C LEU A 17 -0.82 19.11 -8.60
N GLY A 18 0.01 19.13 -9.65
CA GLY A 18 -0.44 18.95 -11.03
C GLY A 18 -1.09 17.58 -11.27
N ILE A 19 -0.50 16.51 -10.74
CA ILE A 19 -1.05 15.16 -10.80
C ILE A 19 -2.41 15.09 -10.09
N LEU A 20 -2.50 15.60 -8.86
CA LEU A 20 -3.74 15.63 -8.08
C LEU A 20 -4.84 16.44 -8.77
N PHE A 21 -4.47 17.56 -9.38
CA PHE A 21 -5.40 18.44 -10.09
C PHE A 21 -5.95 17.81 -11.38
N ALA A 22 -5.10 17.13 -12.15
CA ALA A 22 -5.53 16.47 -13.38
C ALA A 22 -6.56 15.36 -13.12
N GLU A 23 -6.38 14.61 -12.04
CA GLU A 23 -7.33 13.55 -11.66
C GLU A 23 -8.66 14.10 -11.15
N SER A 24 -8.67 15.24 -10.45
CA SER A 24 -9.91 15.81 -9.92
C SER A 24 -10.74 16.55 -10.97
N THR A 25 -10.09 17.17 -11.97
CA THR A 25 -10.76 18.05 -12.94
C THR A 25 -10.96 17.42 -14.31
N GLY A 26 -10.24 16.34 -14.65
CA GLY A 26 -10.29 15.73 -15.97
C GLY A 26 -9.87 16.68 -17.11
N LEU A 27 -9.06 17.70 -16.81
CA LEU A 27 -8.69 18.79 -17.73
C LEU A 27 -8.18 18.26 -19.08
N LEU A 28 -8.38 18.97 -20.20
CA LEU A 28 -7.96 18.46 -21.52
C LEU A 28 -6.44 18.58 -21.76
N PHE A 29 -5.83 17.50 -22.26
CA PHE A 29 -4.41 17.34 -22.61
C PHE A 29 -3.79 18.53 -23.38
N GLY A 30 -4.55 19.14 -24.30
CA GLY A 30 -4.08 20.28 -25.12
C GLY A 30 -3.75 21.54 -24.31
N GLY A 31 -4.49 21.81 -23.23
CA GLY A 31 -4.25 22.99 -22.38
C GLY A 31 -2.92 22.91 -21.61
N GLY A 32 -2.56 21.72 -21.13
CA GLY A 32 -1.33 21.50 -20.36
C GLY A 32 -0.06 21.67 -21.21
N MET A 33 -0.05 21.15 -22.44
CA MET A 33 1.11 21.26 -23.34
C MET A 33 1.34 22.69 -23.86
N LEU A 34 0.26 23.38 -24.25
CA LEU A 34 0.34 24.78 -24.66
C LEU A 34 0.85 25.65 -23.51
N PHE A 35 0.33 25.47 -22.30
CA PHE A 35 0.79 26.20 -21.12
C PHE A 35 2.26 25.90 -20.78
N ALA A 36 2.69 24.63 -20.84
CA ALA A 36 4.09 24.25 -20.61
C ALA A 36 5.04 24.85 -21.65
N SER A 37 4.64 24.86 -22.93
CA SER A 37 5.44 25.42 -24.03
C SER A 37 5.60 26.94 -23.90
N LEU A 38 4.52 27.66 -23.57
CA LEU A 38 4.54 29.11 -23.33
C LEU A 38 5.39 29.47 -22.11
N LEU A 39 5.33 28.68 -21.04
CA LEU A 39 6.17 28.86 -19.85
C LEU A 39 7.66 28.61 -20.14
N TYR A 40 7.97 27.58 -20.93
CA TYR A 40 9.35 27.30 -21.34
C TYR A 40 9.91 28.43 -22.20
N ILE A 41 9.13 28.93 -23.17
CA ILE A 41 9.51 30.09 -23.99
C ILE A 41 9.74 31.32 -23.10
N SER A 42 8.87 31.59 -22.13
CA SER A 42 9.02 32.69 -21.17
C SER A 42 10.31 32.56 -20.34
N LEU A 43 10.65 31.35 -19.87
CA LEU A 43 11.90 31.07 -19.14
C LEU A 43 13.15 31.28 -20.00
N THR A 44 13.14 30.84 -21.26
CA THR A 44 14.27 31.03 -22.19
C THR A 44 14.45 32.50 -22.59
N SER A 45 13.35 33.24 -22.76
CA SER A 45 13.35 34.69 -23.01
C SER A 45 13.93 35.47 -21.83
N LEU A 46 13.46 35.20 -20.61
CA LEU A 46 13.95 35.83 -19.36
C LEU A 46 15.42 35.51 -19.04
N SER A 47 15.91 34.32 -19.39
CA SER A 47 17.31 33.93 -19.20
C SER A 47 18.25 34.46 -20.28
N SER A 48 17.74 34.76 -21.47
CA SER A 48 18.49 35.38 -22.59
C SER A 48 18.61 36.89 -22.43
N CYS A 49 17.64 37.52 -21.78
CA CYS A 49 17.75 38.91 -21.37
C CYS A 49 18.86 39.05 -20.31
N LYS A 50 19.94 39.80 -20.63
CA LYS A 50 21.04 40.18 -19.72
C LYS A 50 20.59 41.13 -18.59
N ILE A 51 19.41 40.89 -18.02
CA ILE A 51 18.86 41.67 -16.91
C ILE A 51 19.64 41.28 -15.65
N ARG A 52 20.30 42.28 -15.06
CA ARG A 52 21.02 42.19 -13.78
C ARG A 52 20.12 41.52 -12.74
N SER A 53 20.62 40.48 -12.06
CA SER A 53 19.82 39.58 -11.20
C SER A 53 19.12 40.31 -10.03
N SER A 54 17.97 40.92 -10.29
CA SER A 54 17.11 41.48 -9.26
C SER A 54 16.39 40.34 -8.51
N SER A 55 15.96 40.62 -7.28
CA SER A 55 15.15 39.66 -6.50
C SER A 55 13.88 39.27 -7.25
N LEU A 56 13.29 40.22 -7.98
CA LEU A 56 12.09 40.03 -8.79
C LEU A 56 12.32 39.04 -9.93
N VAL A 57 13.42 39.13 -10.68
CA VAL A 57 13.74 38.17 -11.74
C VAL A 57 13.90 36.76 -11.18
N THR A 58 14.51 36.62 -9.99
CA THR A 58 14.67 35.31 -9.33
C THR A 58 13.33 34.73 -8.88
N PHE A 59 12.42 35.58 -8.37
CA PHE A 59 11.07 35.19 -7.98
C PHE A 59 10.25 34.73 -9.19
N VAL A 60 10.25 35.51 -10.27
CA VAL A 60 9.55 35.17 -11.51
C VAL A 60 10.06 33.86 -12.11
N HIS A 61 11.39 33.66 -12.17
CA HIS A 61 11.96 32.38 -12.61
C HIS A 61 11.49 31.21 -11.73
N GLY A 62 11.50 31.38 -10.41
CA GLY A 62 11.02 30.36 -9.47
C GLY A 62 9.56 30.00 -9.71
N PHE A 63 8.70 31.01 -9.87
CA PHE A 63 7.28 30.84 -10.16
C PHE A 63 7.04 30.12 -11.49
N LEU A 64 7.72 30.54 -12.57
CA LEU A 64 7.61 29.91 -13.88
C LEU A 64 8.05 28.43 -13.86
N ILE A 65 9.13 28.10 -13.16
CA ILE A 65 9.56 26.70 -12.99
C ILE A 65 8.49 25.91 -12.21
N SER A 66 7.91 26.47 -11.15
CA SER A 66 6.82 25.82 -10.41
C SER A 66 5.60 25.54 -11.30
N CYS A 67 5.20 26.50 -12.15
CA CYS A 67 4.13 26.29 -13.12
C CYS A 67 4.48 25.23 -14.18
N LEU A 68 5.75 25.15 -14.58
CA LEU A 68 6.23 24.11 -15.50
C LEU A 68 6.14 22.71 -14.87
N PHE A 69 6.54 22.55 -13.60
CA PHE A 69 6.39 21.27 -12.90
C PHE A 69 4.91 20.91 -12.70
N PHE A 70 4.05 21.87 -12.40
CA PHE A 70 2.61 21.65 -12.32
C PHE A 70 2.02 21.16 -13.64
N SER A 71 2.31 21.84 -14.75
CA SER A 71 1.86 21.44 -16.08
C SER A 71 2.44 20.09 -16.54
N LEU A 72 3.69 19.80 -16.18
CA LEU A 72 4.29 18.48 -16.39
C LEU A 72 3.50 17.39 -15.67
N GLY A 73 3.07 17.64 -14.43
CA GLY A 73 2.26 16.70 -13.64
C GLY A 73 0.92 16.40 -14.31
N VAL A 74 0.24 17.45 -14.81
CA VAL A 74 -1.00 17.31 -15.58
C VAL A 74 -0.75 16.49 -16.85
N CYS A 75 0.29 16.82 -17.62
CA CYS A 75 0.64 16.11 -18.84
C CYS A 75 0.93 14.62 -18.61
N CYS A 76 1.66 14.27 -17.55
CA CYS A 76 1.97 12.88 -17.21
C CYS A 76 0.69 12.05 -16.97
N VAL A 77 -0.30 12.60 -16.26
CA VAL A 77 -1.58 11.89 -16.03
C VAL A 77 -2.32 11.66 -17.34
N HIS A 78 -2.35 12.65 -18.24
CA HIS A 78 -3.05 12.51 -19.53
C HIS A 78 -2.35 11.60 -20.52
N LEU A 79 -1.02 11.68 -20.64
CA LEU A 79 -0.27 10.74 -21.48
C LEU A 79 -0.54 9.30 -21.05
N ARG A 80 -0.61 9.08 -19.73
CA ARG A 80 -0.95 7.78 -19.19
C ARG A 80 -2.41 7.41 -19.44
N SER A 81 -3.37 8.31 -19.22
CA SER A 81 -4.80 8.02 -19.43
C SER A 81 -5.07 7.70 -20.91
N TYR A 82 -4.43 8.42 -21.83
CA TYR A 82 -4.52 8.16 -23.27
C TYR A 82 -4.00 6.76 -23.63
N VAL A 83 -2.81 6.39 -23.14
CA VAL A 83 -2.24 5.03 -23.32
C VAL A 83 -3.11 3.95 -22.64
N SER A 84 -3.83 4.30 -21.59
CA SER A 84 -4.71 3.37 -20.85
C SER A 84 -6.07 3.20 -21.53
N GLN A 85 -6.65 4.24 -22.13
CA GLN A 85 -7.92 4.17 -22.86
C GLN A 85 -7.85 3.26 -24.09
N GLU A 86 -6.71 3.19 -24.79
CA GLU A 86 -6.49 2.17 -25.83
C GLU A 86 -6.53 0.73 -25.28
N LYS A 87 -6.37 0.56 -23.97
CA LYS A 87 -6.25 -0.73 -23.28
C LYS A 87 -7.41 -1.03 -22.32
N GLU A 88 -8.37 -0.13 -22.12
CA GLU A 88 -9.51 -0.31 -21.20
C GLU A 88 -10.42 -1.46 -21.66
N PHE A 89 -10.94 -2.25 -20.72
CA PHE A 89 -11.98 -3.23 -21.00
C PHE A 89 -13.24 -2.50 -21.46
N SER A 90 -13.71 -2.79 -22.68
CA SER A 90 -14.99 -2.25 -23.15
C SER A 90 -16.10 -2.76 -22.24
N VAL A 91 -17.15 -1.98 -21.98
CA VAL A 91 -18.25 -2.39 -21.08
C VAL A 91 -18.87 -3.74 -21.49
N SER A 92 -18.80 -4.09 -22.78
CA SER A 92 -19.23 -5.38 -23.34
C SER A 92 -18.33 -6.59 -22.98
N SER A 93 -17.16 -6.39 -22.40
CA SER A 93 -16.23 -7.47 -22.06
C SER A 93 -16.51 -8.13 -20.71
N PHE A 94 -17.38 -7.53 -19.88
CA PHE A 94 -17.84 -8.09 -18.61
C PHE A 94 -19.19 -8.80 -18.74
N ASP A 95 -19.45 -9.37 -19.92
CA ASP A 95 -20.59 -10.26 -20.12
C ASP A 95 -20.40 -11.56 -19.31
N ASP A 96 -21.49 -12.13 -18.79
CA ASP A 96 -21.49 -13.37 -18.01
C ASP A 96 -21.19 -14.64 -18.85
N ARG A 97 -20.54 -14.46 -20.02
CA ARG A 97 -20.18 -15.49 -20.99
C ARG A 97 -18.78 -16.02 -20.71
N TYR A 98 -18.62 -17.33 -20.87
CA TYR A 98 -17.32 -17.98 -20.80
C TYR A 98 -16.59 -17.82 -22.13
N VAL A 99 -15.41 -17.18 -22.08
CA VAL A 99 -14.55 -16.92 -23.23
C VAL A 99 -13.27 -17.76 -23.14
N ALA A 100 -12.70 -18.11 -24.28
CA ALA A 100 -11.43 -18.80 -24.38
C ALA A 100 -10.28 -17.80 -24.19
N ILE A 101 -9.43 -18.02 -23.19
CA ILE A 101 -8.39 -17.10 -22.76
C ILE A 101 -7.03 -17.79 -22.84
N THR A 102 -6.11 -17.20 -23.59
CA THR A 102 -4.68 -17.53 -23.52
C THR A 102 -3.97 -16.46 -22.73
N PHE A 103 -3.24 -16.83 -21.68
CA PHE A 103 -2.59 -15.87 -20.79
C PHE A 103 -1.17 -16.32 -20.40
N VAL A 104 -0.33 -15.35 -20.07
CA VAL A 104 1.02 -15.56 -19.51
C VAL A 104 1.01 -15.19 -18.05
N VAL A 105 1.59 -16.03 -17.20
CA VAL A 105 1.74 -15.71 -15.77
C VAL A 105 2.91 -14.74 -15.60
N GLU A 106 2.64 -13.51 -15.16
CA GLU A 106 3.69 -12.50 -14.95
C GLU A 106 4.25 -12.50 -13.53
N GLN A 107 3.41 -12.73 -12.54
CA GLN A 107 3.82 -12.67 -11.15
C GLN A 107 2.86 -13.46 -10.28
N ARG A 108 3.40 -14.23 -9.32
CA ARG A 108 2.60 -14.79 -8.22
C ARG A 108 2.44 -13.74 -7.11
N LEU A 109 1.21 -13.55 -6.66
CA LEU A 109 0.90 -12.69 -5.52
C LEU A 109 0.80 -13.52 -4.24
N PRO A 110 1.15 -12.96 -3.06
CA PRO A 110 0.91 -13.61 -1.79
C PRO A 110 -0.58 -13.93 -1.63
N SER A 111 -0.94 -15.19 -1.41
CA SER A 111 -2.33 -15.53 -1.07
C SER A 111 -2.57 -15.32 0.42
N SER A 112 -3.74 -14.75 0.78
CA SER A 112 -4.21 -14.68 2.16
C SER A 112 -5.35 -15.65 2.44
N ASN A 113 -5.88 -16.33 1.42
CA ASN A 113 -6.95 -17.32 1.54
C ASN A 113 -6.43 -18.69 1.14
N SER A 114 -6.74 -19.72 1.93
CA SER A 114 -6.33 -21.11 1.72
C SER A 114 -6.78 -21.70 0.38
N ASN A 115 -7.88 -21.18 -0.20
CA ASN A 115 -8.55 -21.86 -1.31
C ASN A 115 -8.05 -21.46 -2.71
N TYR A 116 -7.34 -20.33 -2.84
CA TYR A 116 -6.89 -19.83 -4.15
C TYR A 116 -5.45 -19.33 -4.07
N THR A 117 -4.67 -19.57 -5.12
CA THR A 117 -3.42 -18.84 -5.34
C THR A 117 -3.66 -17.70 -6.34
N ARG A 118 -3.18 -16.51 -6.01
CA ARG A 118 -3.36 -15.29 -6.83
C ARG A 118 -2.18 -15.06 -7.75
N TYR A 119 -2.46 -14.68 -8.99
CA TYR A 119 -1.45 -14.33 -10.00
C TYR A 119 -1.83 -13.06 -10.76
N ILE A 120 -0.83 -12.26 -11.12
CA ILE A 120 -0.97 -11.26 -12.18
C ILE A 120 -0.66 -11.96 -13.49
N THR A 121 -1.58 -11.86 -14.43
CA THR A 121 -1.46 -12.49 -15.75
C THR A 121 -1.63 -11.44 -16.84
N SER A 122 -0.90 -11.57 -17.94
CA SER A 122 -1.21 -10.86 -19.18
C SER A 122 -2.01 -11.80 -20.08
N VAL A 123 -3.25 -11.43 -20.37
CA VAL A 123 -4.00 -12.04 -21.46
C VAL A 123 -3.27 -11.69 -22.75
N VAL A 124 -3.19 -12.67 -23.64
CA VAL A 124 -2.60 -12.54 -24.98
C VAL A 124 -3.69 -12.69 -26.02
N LYS A 125 -4.63 -13.62 -25.82
CA LYS A 125 -5.76 -13.85 -26.73
C LYS A 125 -7.07 -14.08 -25.98
N GLN A 126 -8.15 -13.51 -26.52
CA GLN A 126 -9.55 -13.76 -26.14
C GLN A 126 -10.33 -14.19 -27.38
N ASP A 127 -10.90 -15.40 -27.40
CA ASP A 127 -11.72 -15.94 -28.50
C ASP A 127 -11.12 -15.76 -29.91
N SER A 128 -9.78 -15.76 -30.00
CA SER A 128 -8.92 -15.51 -31.19
C SER A 128 -8.47 -14.07 -31.45
N VAL A 129 -9.01 -13.08 -30.75
CA VAL A 129 -8.56 -11.68 -30.82
C VAL A 129 -7.35 -11.48 -29.90
N GLU A 130 -6.30 -10.84 -30.40
CA GLU A 130 -5.17 -10.46 -29.56
C GLU A 130 -5.56 -9.36 -28.58
N LEU A 131 -5.41 -9.65 -27.27
CA LEU A 131 -5.86 -8.79 -26.19
C LEU A 131 -4.74 -8.66 -25.17
N GLN A 132 -3.86 -7.65 -25.31
CA GLN A 132 -2.73 -7.43 -24.40
C GLN A 132 -3.17 -6.69 -23.12
N LYS A 133 -3.89 -7.39 -22.23
CA LYS A 133 -4.42 -6.80 -20.97
C LYS A 133 -3.97 -7.56 -19.74
N LYS A 134 -3.81 -6.85 -18.63
CA LYS A 134 -3.46 -7.45 -17.34
C LYS A 134 -4.70 -7.78 -16.53
N VAL A 135 -4.69 -8.96 -15.92
CA VAL A 135 -5.85 -9.54 -15.24
C VAL A 135 -5.40 -10.27 -13.99
N LEU A 136 -6.17 -10.12 -12.91
CA LEU A 136 -5.94 -10.83 -11.65
C LEU A 136 -6.55 -12.23 -11.73
N LEU A 137 -5.71 -13.26 -11.70
CA LEU A 137 -6.15 -14.65 -11.74
C LEU A 137 -6.18 -15.26 -10.33
N TYR A 138 -7.33 -15.82 -9.97
CA TYR A 138 -7.51 -16.69 -8.82
C TYR A 138 -7.53 -18.15 -9.29
N PHE A 139 -6.46 -18.88 -8.98
CA PHE A 139 -6.31 -20.27 -9.37
C PHE A 139 -6.56 -21.20 -8.19
N GLN A 140 -7.53 -22.10 -8.33
CA GLN A 140 -7.85 -23.12 -7.33
C GLN A 140 -7.16 -24.43 -7.70
N SER A 141 -6.14 -24.83 -6.95
CA SER A 141 -5.49 -26.15 -7.11
C SER A 141 -4.94 -26.63 -5.79
N GLU A 142 -5.15 -27.92 -5.49
CA GLU A 142 -4.69 -28.56 -4.25
C GLU A 142 -3.19 -28.91 -4.28
N SER A 143 -2.56 -28.99 -5.46
CA SER A 143 -1.20 -29.49 -5.60
C SER A 143 -0.32 -28.80 -6.65
N ASN A 144 -0.90 -28.04 -7.59
CA ASN A 144 -0.14 -27.43 -8.69
C ASN A 144 -0.08 -25.90 -8.58
N TYR A 145 1.13 -25.34 -8.69
CA TYR A 145 1.33 -23.90 -8.87
C TYR A 145 1.57 -23.59 -10.34
N LEU A 146 0.99 -22.49 -10.81
CA LEU A 146 1.32 -21.96 -12.13
C LEU A 146 2.70 -21.34 -12.08
N GLN A 147 3.54 -21.68 -13.05
CA GLN A 147 4.89 -21.15 -13.13
C GLN A 147 4.87 -19.80 -13.86
N VAL A 148 5.64 -18.86 -13.33
CA VAL A 148 5.79 -17.53 -13.92
C VAL A 148 6.53 -17.63 -15.27
N GLY A 149 6.09 -16.89 -16.29
CA GLY A 149 6.63 -16.93 -17.66
C GLY A 149 6.10 -18.09 -18.52
N GLN A 150 5.19 -18.90 -17.98
CA GLN A 150 4.50 -19.93 -18.75
C GLN A 150 3.20 -19.40 -19.36
N VAL A 151 2.88 -19.92 -20.55
CA VAL A 151 1.65 -19.64 -21.28
C VAL A 151 0.66 -20.75 -20.98
N TYR A 152 -0.54 -20.36 -20.58
CA TYR A 152 -1.64 -21.26 -20.30
C TYR A 152 -2.88 -20.86 -21.10
N TYR A 153 -3.76 -21.84 -21.28
CA TYR A 153 -5.07 -21.70 -21.87
C TYR A 153 -6.14 -22.12 -20.88
N THR A 154 -7.25 -21.38 -20.84
CA THR A 154 -8.41 -21.73 -20.04
C THR A 154 -9.68 -21.15 -20.65
N LYS A 155 -10.83 -21.59 -20.15
CA LYS A 155 -12.13 -20.99 -20.46
C LYS A 155 -12.70 -20.38 -19.19
N ALA A 156 -12.83 -19.06 -19.15
CA ALA A 156 -13.27 -18.34 -17.96
C ALA A 156 -14.09 -17.10 -18.32
N LYS A 157 -14.75 -16.51 -17.33
CA LYS A 157 -15.50 -15.26 -17.47
C LYS A 157 -14.78 -14.11 -16.80
N PHE A 158 -14.69 -12.96 -17.47
CA PHE A 158 -14.15 -11.75 -16.87
C PHE A 158 -15.12 -11.19 -15.84
N GLN A 159 -14.63 -10.95 -14.63
CA GLN A 159 -15.39 -10.25 -13.60
C GLN A 159 -14.71 -8.92 -13.30
N ALA A 160 -15.50 -7.86 -13.12
CA ALA A 160 -14.98 -6.60 -12.64
C ALA A 160 -14.52 -6.74 -11.18
N ILE A 161 -13.41 -6.10 -10.81
CA ILE A 161 -12.99 -6.03 -9.41
C ILE A 161 -13.99 -5.14 -8.65
N SER A 162 -14.55 -5.66 -7.56
CA SER A 162 -15.55 -4.95 -6.76
C SER A 162 -14.92 -3.78 -5.96
N PRO A 163 -15.63 -2.64 -5.83
CA PRO A 163 -15.22 -1.55 -4.94
C PRO A 163 -15.22 -1.98 -3.46
N PRO A 164 -14.59 -1.21 -2.56
CA PRO A 164 -14.56 -1.51 -1.13
C PRO A 164 -15.99 -1.53 -0.57
N LYS A 165 -16.36 -2.65 0.07
CA LYS A 165 -17.67 -2.82 0.70
C LYS A 165 -17.74 -2.24 2.12
N ASN A 166 -16.60 -1.93 2.75
CA ASN A 166 -16.57 -1.35 4.09
C ASN A 166 -16.31 0.15 4.03
N LYS A 167 -16.94 0.93 4.90
CA LYS A 167 -16.72 2.38 5.01
C LYS A 167 -15.26 2.62 5.39
N ASN A 168 -14.52 3.35 4.56
CA ASN A 168 -13.07 3.54 4.70
C ASN A 168 -12.25 2.24 4.64
N GLY A 169 -12.81 1.17 4.08
CA GLY A 169 -12.09 -0.05 3.78
C GLY A 169 -11.05 0.18 2.68
N PHE A 170 -10.05 -0.69 2.62
CA PHE A 170 -9.04 -0.65 1.57
C PHE A 170 -9.69 -0.80 0.19
N ASP A 171 -9.54 0.20 -0.67
CA ASP A 171 -10.02 0.17 -2.04
C ASP A 171 -9.13 -0.70 -2.92
N PHE A 172 -9.42 -2.00 -2.91
CA PHE A 172 -8.65 -3.00 -3.67
C PHE A 172 -8.75 -2.76 -5.18
N LYS A 173 -9.92 -2.33 -5.68
CA LYS A 173 -10.15 -1.99 -7.10
C LYS A 173 -9.21 -0.86 -7.54
N ARG A 174 -9.21 0.26 -6.81
CA ARG A 174 -8.34 1.40 -7.11
C ARG A 174 -6.87 1.01 -6.97
N TYR A 175 -6.50 0.24 -5.95
CA TYR A 175 -5.12 -0.21 -5.78
C TYR A 175 -4.61 -1.05 -6.96
N MET A 176 -5.41 -2.02 -7.42
CA MET A 176 -5.08 -2.87 -8.58
C MET A 176 -4.97 -2.06 -9.87
N PHE A 177 -5.88 -1.12 -10.10
CA PHE A 177 -5.83 -0.24 -11.25
C PHE A 177 -4.59 0.68 -11.22
N VAL A 178 -4.37 1.38 -10.10
CA VAL A 178 -3.26 2.31 -9.92
C VAL A 178 -1.89 1.62 -10.02
N THR A 179 -1.73 0.46 -9.38
CA THR A 179 -0.43 -0.20 -9.22
C THR A 179 -0.11 -1.15 -10.36
N HIS A 180 -1.12 -1.81 -10.93
CA HIS A 180 -0.94 -2.90 -11.88
C HIS A 180 -1.70 -2.72 -13.20
N GLN A 181 -2.53 -1.68 -13.32
CA GLN A 181 -3.42 -1.47 -14.48
C GLN A 181 -4.34 -2.67 -14.70
N ILE A 182 -4.85 -3.23 -13.61
CA ILE A 182 -5.76 -4.37 -13.61
C ILE A 182 -7.16 -3.89 -13.22
N GLU A 183 -8.14 -4.16 -14.09
CA GLU A 183 -9.55 -3.83 -13.88
C GLU A 183 -10.42 -5.08 -13.72
N ALA A 184 -9.95 -6.20 -14.25
CA ALA A 184 -10.67 -7.46 -14.32
C ALA A 184 -9.97 -8.55 -13.49
N GLN A 185 -10.77 -9.51 -13.05
CA GLN A 185 -10.34 -10.73 -12.38
C GLN A 185 -10.97 -11.98 -12.98
N LEU A 186 -10.30 -13.11 -12.82
CA LEU A 186 -10.69 -14.43 -13.31
C LEU A 186 -10.63 -15.44 -12.17
N TYR A 187 -11.59 -16.36 -12.12
CA TYR A 187 -11.57 -17.53 -11.23
C TYR A 187 -11.47 -18.78 -12.10
N VAL A 188 -10.43 -19.57 -11.86
CA VAL A 188 -10.08 -20.72 -12.70
C VAL A 188 -9.66 -21.89 -11.84
N SER A 189 -10.15 -23.07 -12.19
CA SER A 189 -9.76 -24.35 -11.57
C SER A 189 -8.87 -25.16 -12.51
N ASP A 190 -9.15 -25.10 -13.82
CA ASP A 190 -8.45 -25.91 -14.84
C ASP A 190 -7.73 -25.03 -15.87
N VAL A 191 -6.49 -25.39 -16.16
CA VAL A 191 -5.67 -24.74 -17.18
C VAL A 191 -4.92 -25.77 -18.01
N VAL A 192 -4.70 -25.46 -19.29
CA VAL A 192 -3.88 -26.25 -20.21
C VAL A 192 -2.57 -25.51 -20.45
N TYR A 193 -1.44 -26.18 -20.21
CA TYR A 193 -0.12 -25.61 -20.48
C TYR A 193 0.15 -25.59 -22.00
N LEU A 194 0.51 -24.41 -22.53
CA LEU A 194 0.79 -24.22 -23.95
C LEU A 194 2.28 -24.00 -24.28
N GLY A 195 3.12 -23.70 -23.29
CA GLY A 195 4.55 -23.48 -23.50
C GLY A 195 5.14 -22.36 -22.66
N LYS A 196 6.34 -21.90 -23.02
CA LYS A 196 7.01 -20.74 -22.40
C LYS A 196 6.87 -19.53 -23.31
N SER A 197 6.69 -18.34 -22.72
CA SER A 197 6.74 -17.11 -23.50
C SER A 197 8.19 -16.82 -23.92
N LEU A 198 8.36 -16.26 -25.12
CA LEU A 198 9.66 -15.97 -25.74
C LEU A 198 10.18 -14.56 -25.42
N HIS A 199 9.67 -13.90 -24.37
CA HIS A 199 10.03 -12.52 -24.08
C HIS A 199 11.39 -12.44 -23.37
N TRP A 200 12.20 -11.40 -23.63
CA TRP A 200 13.52 -11.22 -22.99
C TRP A 200 13.43 -11.20 -21.45
N ARG A 201 12.30 -10.71 -20.93
CA ARG A 201 11.97 -10.70 -19.50
C ARG A 201 11.89 -12.13 -18.93
N ASP A 202 11.44 -13.09 -19.73
CA ASP A 202 11.30 -14.49 -19.33
C ASP A 202 12.66 -15.19 -19.26
N LYS A 203 13.62 -14.80 -20.11
CA LYS A 203 14.99 -15.30 -20.03
C LYS A 203 15.68 -14.85 -18.74
N ILE A 204 15.55 -13.57 -18.37
CA ILE A 204 16.09 -13.05 -17.10
C ILE A 204 15.37 -13.70 -15.91
N ARG A 205 14.04 -13.85 -16.00
CA ARG A 205 13.24 -14.50 -14.97
C ARG A 205 13.61 -15.96 -14.77
N SER A 206 13.96 -16.68 -15.83
CA SER A 206 14.39 -18.09 -15.73
C SER A 206 15.64 -18.29 -14.86
N ILE A 207 16.56 -17.30 -14.84
CA ILE A 207 17.75 -17.33 -13.97
C ILE A 207 17.33 -17.21 -12.51
N ARG A 208 16.43 -16.25 -12.23
CA ARG A 208 15.85 -16.06 -10.89
C ARG A 208 15.11 -17.30 -10.42
N ASP A 209 14.25 -17.87 -11.27
CA ASP A 209 13.43 -19.04 -10.92
C ASP A 209 14.30 -20.29 -10.70
N ARG A 210 15.39 -20.44 -11.46
CA ARG A 210 16.40 -21.48 -11.21
C ARG A 210 17.06 -21.31 -9.84
N ALA A 211 17.48 -20.09 -9.49
CA ALA A 211 18.10 -19.83 -8.20
C ALA A 211 17.12 -20.07 -7.03
N ILE A 212 15.85 -19.66 -7.17
CA ILE A 212 14.78 -19.97 -6.23
C ILE A 212 14.61 -21.49 -6.09
N GLY A 213 14.54 -22.22 -7.22
CA GLY A 213 14.40 -23.68 -7.22
C GLY A 213 15.52 -24.38 -6.48
N LEU A 214 16.77 -23.93 -6.66
CA LEU A 214 17.92 -24.48 -5.94
C LEU A 214 17.83 -24.24 -4.43
N VAL A 215 17.37 -23.07 -3.98
CA VAL A 215 17.16 -22.78 -2.55
C VAL A 215 16.04 -23.66 -1.97
N VAL A 216 14.93 -23.80 -2.69
CA VAL A 216 13.78 -24.61 -2.22
C VAL A 216 14.15 -26.09 -2.12
N GLN A 217 14.92 -26.60 -3.07
CA GLN A 217 15.39 -28.00 -3.10
C GLN A 217 16.52 -28.28 -2.09
N ASN A 218 17.18 -27.26 -1.55
CA ASN A 218 18.25 -27.44 -0.58
C ASN A 218 17.72 -28.08 0.70
N GLN A 219 18.17 -29.31 1.01
CA GLN A 219 17.70 -30.05 2.19
C GLN A 219 18.33 -29.57 3.50
N SER A 220 19.45 -28.86 3.44
CA SER A 220 20.18 -28.40 4.63
C SER A 220 19.57 -27.14 5.25
N LEU A 221 18.79 -26.38 4.49
CA LEU A 221 18.06 -25.23 5.02
C LEU A 221 16.73 -25.68 5.62
N SER A 222 16.41 -25.18 6.82
CA SER A 222 15.08 -25.33 7.41
C SER A 222 14.00 -24.63 6.56
N ILE A 223 12.73 -24.92 6.82
CA ILE A 223 11.60 -24.29 6.11
C ILE A 223 11.62 -22.77 6.32
N ASP A 224 11.87 -22.32 7.55
CA ASP A 224 12.01 -20.89 7.88
C ASP A 224 13.24 -20.26 7.22
N SER A 225 14.37 -20.97 7.20
CA SER A 225 15.55 -20.47 6.51
C SER A 225 15.31 -20.27 5.02
N LYS A 226 14.64 -21.22 4.36
CA LYS A 226 14.24 -21.06 2.95
C LYS A 226 13.33 -19.85 2.77
N SER A 227 12.33 -19.70 3.63
CA SER A 227 11.37 -18.59 3.53
C SER A 227 12.05 -17.23 3.72
N PHE A 228 13.02 -17.11 4.63
CA PHE A 228 13.80 -15.89 4.83
C PHE A 228 14.79 -15.61 3.69
N VAL A 229 15.46 -16.62 3.13
CA VAL A 229 16.31 -16.44 1.93
C VAL A 229 15.46 -15.93 0.76
N LEU A 230 14.30 -16.54 0.53
CA LEU A 230 13.35 -16.10 -0.50
C LEU A 230 12.87 -14.66 -0.26
N ALA A 231 12.55 -14.32 0.99
CA ALA A 231 12.07 -12.99 1.34
C ALA A 231 13.15 -11.91 1.17
N LEU A 232 14.37 -12.15 1.67
CA LEU A 232 15.43 -11.16 1.76
C LEU A 232 16.24 -11.00 0.46
N VAL A 233 16.39 -12.07 -0.33
CA VAL A 233 17.17 -12.04 -1.58
C VAL A 233 16.26 -11.91 -2.81
N PHE A 234 15.17 -12.68 -2.85
CA PHE A 234 14.30 -12.77 -4.03
C PHE A 234 13.02 -11.95 -3.94
N GLY A 235 12.77 -11.33 -2.77
CA GLY A 235 11.59 -10.50 -2.51
C GLY A 235 10.30 -11.30 -2.32
N ASP A 236 10.38 -12.62 -2.19
CA ASP A 236 9.24 -13.52 -2.14
C ASP A 236 8.92 -13.94 -0.69
N ARG A 237 7.75 -13.51 -0.20
CA ARG A 237 7.29 -13.76 1.18
C ARG A 237 6.17 -14.81 1.24
N SER A 238 5.97 -15.55 0.16
CA SER A 238 4.89 -16.53 0.06
C SER A 238 5.02 -17.67 1.07
N LEU A 239 6.26 -18.05 1.43
CA LEU A 239 6.55 -19.12 2.38
C LEU A 239 6.71 -18.66 3.83
N ILE A 240 6.61 -17.36 4.11
CA ILE A 240 6.68 -16.87 5.50
C ILE A 240 5.33 -17.17 6.18
N GLU A 241 5.36 -17.91 7.28
CA GLU A 241 4.16 -18.29 8.05
C GLU A 241 3.39 -17.07 8.59
N SER A 242 2.09 -17.24 8.82
CA SER A 242 1.21 -16.20 9.39
C SER A 242 1.70 -15.75 10.76
N ASP A 243 2.17 -16.70 11.57
CA ASP A 243 2.51 -16.47 12.96
C ASP A 243 3.75 -15.58 13.03
N ILE A 244 4.79 -15.87 12.24
CA ILE A 244 5.98 -15.01 12.08
C ILE A 244 5.57 -13.60 11.63
N LYS A 245 4.67 -13.47 10.64
CA LYS A 245 4.16 -12.16 10.20
C LYS A 245 3.47 -11.43 11.35
N GLU A 246 2.70 -12.12 12.17
CA GLU A 246 2.03 -11.52 13.31
C GLU A 246 3.04 -11.04 14.37
N GLN A 247 4.06 -11.84 14.72
CA GLN A 247 5.08 -11.41 15.70
C GLN A 247 5.84 -10.17 15.22
N PHE A 248 6.21 -10.13 13.93
CA PHE A 248 6.90 -8.98 13.37
C PHE A 248 5.99 -7.75 13.31
N LYS A 249 4.68 -7.96 13.16
CA LYS A 249 3.66 -6.90 13.18
C LYS A 249 3.48 -6.32 14.56
N THR A 250 3.36 -7.15 15.59
CA THR A 250 3.22 -6.69 16.98
C THR A 250 4.47 -5.96 17.47
N LEU A 251 5.66 -6.40 17.06
CA LEU A 251 6.93 -5.73 17.36
C LEU A 251 7.23 -4.48 16.51
N GLY A 252 6.41 -4.17 15.50
CA GLY A 252 6.61 -2.98 14.65
C GLY A 252 7.75 -3.12 13.64
N ILE A 253 8.21 -4.35 13.39
CA ILE A 253 9.35 -4.67 12.54
C ILE A 253 8.95 -5.36 11.22
N MET A 254 7.67 -5.32 10.82
CA MET A 254 7.20 -5.91 9.55
C MET A 254 7.94 -5.45 8.30
N HIS A 255 8.48 -4.24 8.34
CA HIS A 255 9.28 -3.68 7.26
C HIS A 255 10.60 -4.44 7.03
N ILE A 256 10.99 -5.34 7.93
CA ILE A 256 12.18 -6.19 7.82
C ILE A 256 11.92 -7.42 6.95
N LEU A 257 10.74 -8.03 7.04
CA LEU A 257 10.34 -9.12 6.14
C LEU A 257 10.19 -8.63 4.69
N ALA A 258 10.15 -7.32 4.50
CA ALA A 258 10.22 -6.65 3.21
C ALA A 258 11.66 -6.24 2.90
N ILE A 259 12.14 -6.55 1.69
CA ILE A 259 13.33 -5.86 1.20
C ILE A 259 13.02 -4.35 1.16
N SER A 260 13.80 -3.60 1.91
CA SER A 260 13.61 -2.17 2.17
C SER A 260 14.87 -1.39 1.79
N GLY A 261 14.80 -0.05 1.86
CA GLY A 261 15.97 0.79 1.62
C GLY A 261 17.17 0.49 2.55
N LEU A 262 16.91 -0.05 3.75
CA LEU A 262 17.96 -0.51 4.66
C LEU A 262 18.78 -1.65 4.05
N HIS A 263 18.11 -2.65 3.49
CA HIS A 263 18.76 -3.80 2.84
C HIS A 263 19.63 -3.35 1.67
N ILE A 264 19.11 -2.44 0.84
CA ILE A 264 19.87 -1.88 -0.29
C ILE A 264 21.06 -1.05 0.21
N GLY A 265 20.90 -0.31 1.31
CA GLY A 265 22.00 0.38 1.97
C GLY A 265 23.09 -0.56 2.46
N ILE A 266 22.72 -1.67 3.12
CA ILE A 266 23.67 -2.70 3.57
C ILE A 266 24.44 -3.28 2.39
N ILE A 267 23.74 -3.67 1.31
CA ILE A 267 24.36 -4.19 0.09
C ILE A 267 25.30 -3.13 -0.51
N TYR A 268 24.87 -1.87 -0.61
CA TYR A 268 25.70 -0.78 -1.12
C TYR A 268 27.00 -0.63 -0.31
N PHE A 269 26.92 -0.60 1.02
CA PHE A 269 28.11 -0.45 1.87
C PHE A 269 29.05 -1.66 1.80
N LEU A 270 28.51 -2.87 1.72
CA LEU A 270 29.31 -4.08 1.49
C LEU A 270 30.07 -3.99 0.17
N LEU A 271 29.37 -3.70 -0.93
CA LEU A 271 30.00 -3.59 -2.25
C LEU A 271 31.02 -2.44 -2.29
N ALA A 272 30.74 -1.32 -1.60
CA ALA A 272 31.68 -0.22 -1.47
C ALA A 272 32.97 -0.60 -0.72
N ALA A 273 32.88 -1.47 0.29
CA ALA A 273 34.02 -2.00 1.00
C ALA A 273 34.81 -3.00 0.14
N ILE A 274 34.13 -3.94 -0.52
CA ILE A 274 34.74 -4.95 -1.41
C ILE A 274 35.48 -4.25 -2.56
N PHE A 275 34.85 -3.30 -3.23
CA PHE A 275 35.43 -2.59 -4.37
C PHE A 275 36.19 -1.31 -3.98
N SER A 276 36.65 -1.22 -2.73
CA SER A 276 37.38 -0.05 -2.23
C SER A 276 38.70 0.20 -2.98
N PHE A 277 39.27 -0.84 -3.60
CA PHE A 277 40.47 -0.78 -4.44
C PHE A 277 40.26 -0.11 -5.81
N LEU A 278 39.01 0.04 -6.27
CA LEU A 278 38.70 0.73 -7.52
C LEU A 278 38.69 2.25 -7.34
N SER A 279 39.01 2.99 -8.41
CA SER A 279 38.84 4.45 -8.42
C SER A 279 37.38 4.84 -8.10
N LYS A 280 37.17 6.00 -7.48
CA LYS A 280 35.85 6.48 -7.04
C LYS A 280 34.79 6.33 -8.15
N LYS A 281 35.06 6.83 -9.36
CA LYS A 281 34.11 6.78 -10.49
C LYS A 281 33.71 5.36 -10.87
N TRP A 282 34.69 4.48 -11.12
CA TRP A 282 34.44 3.08 -11.51
C TRP A 282 33.74 2.29 -10.40
N ARG A 283 34.08 2.55 -9.13
CA ARG A 283 33.41 1.95 -7.98
C ARG A 283 31.92 2.28 -7.95
N PHE A 284 31.54 3.55 -8.12
CA PHE A 284 30.13 3.96 -8.14
C PHE A 284 29.36 3.37 -9.33
N ILE A 285 29.98 3.31 -10.52
CA ILE A 285 29.37 2.70 -11.72
C ILE A 285 29.11 1.21 -11.48
N LEU A 286 30.11 0.47 -11.00
CA LEU A 286 30.01 -0.96 -10.76
C LEU A 286 28.96 -1.28 -9.67
N ILE A 287 28.96 -0.54 -8.56
CA ILE A 287 27.96 -0.72 -7.50
C ILE A 287 26.55 -0.44 -8.02
N THR A 288 26.37 0.64 -8.79
CA THR A 288 25.07 0.97 -9.37
C THR A 288 24.59 -0.17 -10.27
N LEU A 289 25.46 -0.69 -11.14
CA LEU A 289 25.15 -1.83 -12.02
C LEU A 289 24.72 -3.06 -11.20
N LEU A 290 25.48 -3.43 -10.17
CA LEU A 290 25.16 -4.58 -9.31
C LEU A 290 23.86 -4.40 -8.53
N LEU A 291 23.57 -3.19 -8.08
CA LEU A 291 22.28 -2.88 -7.44
C LEU A 291 21.12 -3.03 -8.43
N TRP A 292 21.28 -2.64 -9.69
CA TRP A 292 20.26 -2.92 -10.72
C TRP A 292 20.11 -4.42 -10.97
N CYS A 293 21.20 -5.20 -11.02
CA CYS A 293 21.12 -6.66 -11.05
C CYS A 293 20.30 -7.22 -9.87
N PHE A 294 20.45 -6.63 -8.67
CA PHE A 294 19.64 -7.00 -7.50
C PHE A 294 18.16 -6.61 -7.63
N VAL A 295 17.82 -5.51 -8.32
CA VAL A 295 16.41 -5.19 -8.67
C VAL A 295 15.80 -6.32 -9.51
N PHE A 296 16.53 -6.85 -10.49
CA PHE A 296 16.06 -7.98 -11.29
C PHE A 296 15.90 -9.26 -10.45
N LEU A 297 16.88 -9.57 -9.59
CA LEU A 297 16.85 -10.75 -8.72
C LEU A 297 15.67 -10.72 -7.74
N SER A 298 15.39 -9.54 -7.17
CA SER A 298 14.25 -9.30 -6.28
C SER A 298 12.89 -9.19 -7.00
N GLY A 299 12.85 -9.45 -8.32
CA GLY A 299 11.61 -9.45 -9.11
C GLY A 299 10.99 -8.07 -9.30
N PHE A 300 11.79 -7.00 -9.38
CA PHE A 300 11.33 -5.61 -9.47
C PHE A 300 10.45 -5.16 -8.31
N SER A 301 10.74 -5.67 -7.10
CA SER A 301 10.08 -5.24 -5.88
C SER A 301 10.09 -3.69 -5.76
N PRO A 302 8.92 -3.02 -5.66
CA PRO A 302 8.84 -1.56 -5.73
C PRO A 302 9.71 -0.81 -4.70
N PRO A 303 9.86 -1.26 -3.44
CA PRO A 303 10.80 -0.65 -2.50
C PRO A 303 12.27 -0.75 -2.94
N VAL A 304 12.68 -1.86 -3.57
CA VAL A 304 14.05 -2.10 -4.03
C VAL A 304 14.38 -1.19 -5.20
N TYR A 305 13.52 -1.16 -6.21
CA TYR A 305 13.65 -0.28 -7.37
C TYR A 305 13.84 1.18 -6.97
N ARG A 306 13.04 1.68 -6.03
CA ARG A 306 13.11 3.08 -5.57
C ARG A 306 14.38 3.39 -4.81
N ALA A 307 14.81 2.48 -3.92
CA ALA A 307 16.07 2.64 -3.22
C ALA A 307 17.24 2.67 -4.21
N VAL A 308 17.28 1.74 -5.17
CA VAL A 308 18.33 1.69 -6.20
C VAL A 308 18.30 2.91 -7.11
N LEU A 309 17.13 3.44 -7.46
CA LEU A 309 17.01 4.74 -8.16
C LEU A 309 17.64 5.88 -7.34
N MET A 310 17.32 5.98 -6.05
CA MET A 310 17.91 7.01 -5.19
C MET A 310 19.45 6.89 -5.13
N PHE A 311 19.98 5.67 -4.95
CA PHE A 311 21.42 5.41 -5.00
C PHE A 311 22.03 5.71 -6.37
N SER A 312 21.30 5.47 -7.47
CA SER A 312 21.75 5.77 -8.83
C SER A 312 21.92 7.27 -9.04
N VAL A 313 20.96 8.08 -8.57
CA VAL A 313 21.03 9.55 -8.64
C VAL A 313 22.21 10.09 -7.82
N ILE A 314 22.42 9.55 -6.62
CA ILE A 314 23.58 9.91 -5.77
C ILE A 314 24.90 9.50 -6.44
N SER A 315 24.95 8.32 -7.05
CA SER A 315 26.15 7.83 -7.76
C SER A 315 26.48 8.70 -8.96
N LEU A 316 25.45 9.12 -9.72
CA LEU A 316 25.60 9.99 -10.88
C LEU A 316 26.15 11.36 -10.49
N SER A 317 25.69 11.96 -9.38
CA SER A 317 26.21 13.26 -8.94
C SER A 317 27.70 13.20 -8.60
N VAL A 318 28.15 12.09 -8.00
CA VAL A 318 29.56 11.84 -7.71
C VAL A 318 30.38 11.66 -8.99
N VAL A 319 29.87 10.91 -9.97
CA VAL A 319 30.56 10.70 -11.26
C VAL A 319 30.72 12.02 -12.03
N LEU A 320 29.70 12.89 -11.96
CA LEU A 320 29.72 14.23 -12.53
C LEU A 320 30.52 15.25 -11.71
N SER A 321 31.20 14.81 -10.65
CA SER A 321 31.98 15.67 -9.73
C SER A 321 31.17 16.85 -9.19
N ARG A 322 29.87 16.65 -8.92
CA ARG A 322 28.99 17.66 -8.33
C ARG A 322 28.72 17.34 -6.87
N ASP A 323 28.92 18.31 -5.99
CA ASP A 323 28.44 18.24 -4.61
C ASP A 323 26.91 18.40 -4.61
N SER A 324 26.19 17.27 -4.70
CA SER A 324 24.74 17.26 -4.54
C SER A 324 24.37 17.08 -3.08
N LYS A 325 23.58 17.99 -2.54
CA LYS A 325 22.91 17.73 -1.26
C LYS A 325 21.91 16.59 -1.41
N LEU A 326 21.70 15.81 -0.35
CA LEU A 326 20.80 14.64 -0.37
C LEU A 326 19.37 15.02 -0.77
N GLU A 327 18.89 16.21 -0.39
CA GLU A 327 17.56 16.71 -0.74
C GLU A 327 17.37 16.82 -2.25
N TYR A 328 18.41 17.20 -3.00
CA TYR A 328 18.34 17.31 -4.46
C TYR A 328 18.23 15.93 -5.11
N SER A 329 18.99 14.96 -4.59
CA SER A 329 18.97 13.59 -5.12
C SER A 329 17.61 12.92 -4.90
N ILE A 330 17.03 13.11 -3.71
CA ILE A 330 15.69 12.59 -3.39
C ILE A 330 14.62 13.26 -4.26
N GLY A 331 14.70 14.59 -4.44
CA GLY A 331 13.79 15.33 -5.32
C GLY A 331 13.84 14.85 -6.77
N ILE A 332 15.04 14.63 -7.32
CA ILE A 332 15.20 14.09 -8.68
C ILE A 332 14.62 12.69 -8.77
N ALA A 333 14.91 11.80 -7.80
CA ALA A 333 14.36 10.45 -7.81
C ALA A 333 12.82 10.44 -7.72
N LEU A 334 12.23 11.35 -6.93
CA LEU A 334 10.77 11.55 -6.82
C LEU A 334 10.16 11.98 -8.16
N VAL A 335 10.75 13.01 -8.78
CA VAL A 335 10.30 13.53 -10.08
C VAL A 335 10.39 12.46 -11.15
N LEU A 336 11.51 11.75 -11.26
CA LEU A 336 11.67 10.67 -12.23
C LEU A 336 10.62 9.58 -12.02
N SER A 337 10.39 9.15 -10.78
CA SER A 337 9.40 8.12 -10.48
C SER A 337 7.98 8.54 -10.90
N LEU A 338 7.59 9.78 -10.62
CA LEU A 338 6.25 10.31 -10.93
C LEU A 338 6.06 10.65 -12.41
N ILE A 339 7.12 10.99 -13.14
CA ILE A 339 7.04 11.20 -14.60
C ILE A 339 6.74 9.88 -15.30
N PHE A 340 7.40 8.79 -14.90
CA PHE A 340 7.16 7.47 -15.51
C PHE A 340 5.83 6.86 -15.09
N GLU A 341 5.43 7.04 -13.83
CA GLU A 341 4.24 6.42 -13.27
C GLU A 341 3.55 7.39 -12.28
N PRO A 342 2.71 8.33 -12.76
CA PRO A 342 2.16 9.40 -11.93
C PRO A 342 1.25 8.91 -10.80
N LEU A 343 0.52 7.80 -11.00
CA LEU A 343 -0.36 7.26 -9.97
C LEU A 343 0.41 6.60 -8.80
N LEU A 344 1.75 6.49 -8.87
CA LEU A 344 2.55 6.15 -7.69
C LEU A 344 2.30 7.09 -6.51
N LEU A 345 1.86 8.32 -6.77
CA LEU A 345 1.48 9.26 -5.71
C LEU A 345 0.43 8.70 -4.73
N TYR A 346 -0.45 7.80 -5.18
CA TYR A 346 -1.48 7.14 -4.37
C TYR A 346 -1.04 5.80 -3.79
N ASN A 347 0.11 5.28 -4.22
CA ASN A 347 0.58 4.01 -3.74
C ASN A 347 1.12 4.16 -2.30
N VAL A 348 0.54 3.41 -1.36
CA VAL A 348 0.90 3.47 0.07
C VAL A 348 2.39 3.18 0.28
N SER A 349 2.93 2.16 -0.40
CA SER A 349 4.36 1.83 -0.31
C SER A 349 5.24 2.94 -0.87
N PHE A 350 4.75 3.65 -1.91
CA PHE A 350 5.39 4.84 -2.46
C PHE A 350 5.56 5.93 -1.40
N GLN A 351 4.43 6.38 -0.86
CA GLN A 351 4.33 7.43 0.15
C GLN A 351 5.19 7.13 1.38
N MET A 352 5.04 5.93 1.95
CA MET A 352 5.77 5.51 3.15
C MET A 352 7.30 5.57 2.95
N SER A 353 7.83 5.13 1.80
CA SER A 353 9.29 5.17 1.60
C SER A 353 9.83 6.59 1.49
N TYR A 354 9.14 7.48 0.77
CA TYR A 354 9.61 8.86 0.62
C TYR A 354 9.48 9.63 1.94
N VAL A 355 8.38 9.47 2.67
CA VAL A 355 8.21 10.07 3.98
C VAL A 355 9.28 9.58 4.96
N ALA A 356 9.59 8.28 4.98
CA ALA A 356 10.67 7.75 5.82
C ALA A 356 12.03 8.40 5.51
N VAL A 357 12.40 8.49 4.22
CA VAL A 357 13.67 9.10 3.80
C VAL A 357 13.70 10.61 4.09
N LEU A 358 12.60 11.33 3.83
CA LEU A 358 12.50 12.76 4.12
C LEU A 358 12.60 13.03 5.63
N SER A 359 11.93 12.22 6.45
CA SER A 359 12.06 12.31 7.91
C SER A 359 13.50 12.12 8.35
N ILE A 360 14.21 11.10 7.84
CA ILE A 360 15.64 10.89 8.12
C ILE A 360 16.44 12.14 7.74
N VAL A 361 16.23 12.71 6.56
CA VAL A 361 17.02 13.87 6.09
C VAL A 361 16.75 15.14 6.89
N PHE A 362 15.49 15.41 7.26
CA PHE A 362 15.12 16.66 7.92
C PHE A 362 15.16 16.62 9.45
N LEU A 363 14.80 15.49 10.06
CA LEU A 363 14.65 15.40 11.52
C LEU A 363 15.87 14.75 12.22
N LEU A 364 16.58 13.81 11.57
CA LEU A 364 17.76 13.18 12.19
C LEU A 364 18.87 14.19 12.57
N PRO A 365 19.17 15.25 11.77
CA PRO A 365 20.15 16.26 12.16
C PRO A 365 19.82 16.99 13.48
N ILE A 366 18.55 17.02 13.88
CA ILE A 366 18.10 17.64 15.14
C ILE A 366 18.60 16.80 16.32
N LEU A 367 18.51 15.46 16.22
CA LEU A 367 18.88 14.51 17.28
C LEU A 367 20.38 14.20 17.33
N ARG A 368 21.10 14.31 16.21
CA ARG A 368 22.54 13.99 16.13
C ARG A 368 23.45 14.81 17.07
N LYS A 369 22.93 15.87 17.70
CA LYS A 369 23.66 16.67 18.71
C LYS A 369 23.90 15.90 20.02
N PHE A 370 23.19 14.81 20.27
CA PHE A 370 23.26 14.02 21.50
C PHE A 370 24.17 12.79 21.39
N ARG A 371 25.21 12.85 20.55
CA ARG A 371 26.16 11.73 20.38
C ARG A 371 27.17 11.65 21.52
N SER A 372 27.56 10.43 21.86
CA SER A 372 28.57 10.12 22.87
C SER A 372 29.98 10.05 22.24
N LYS A 373 31.01 9.98 23.08
CA LYS A 373 32.40 9.71 22.68
C LYS A 373 32.59 8.26 22.20
N TYR A 374 31.78 7.31 22.68
CA TYR A 374 31.94 5.88 22.41
C TYR A 374 31.27 5.45 21.10
N LYS A 375 32.03 4.82 20.18
CA LYS A 375 31.55 4.40 18.85
C LYS A 375 30.43 3.35 18.91
N VAL A 376 30.55 2.36 19.79
CA VAL A 376 29.54 1.30 19.96
C VAL A 376 28.23 1.88 20.49
N LEU A 377 28.31 2.78 21.48
CA LEU A 377 27.13 3.47 21.99
C LEU A 377 26.46 4.31 20.90
N ASN A 378 27.25 5.01 20.08
CA ASN A 378 26.73 5.77 18.95
C ASN A 378 26.02 4.92 17.90
N TYR A 379 26.42 3.65 17.70
CA TYR A 379 25.72 2.74 16.80
C TYR A 379 24.28 2.48 17.28
N PHE A 380 24.09 2.15 18.56
CA PHE A 380 22.78 1.92 19.15
C PHE A 380 21.95 3.22 19.27
N ILE A 381 22.60 4.34 19.57
CA ILE A 381 21.96 5.68 19.53
C ILE A 381 21.46 5.99 18.11
N ASP A 382 22.26 5.73 17.08
CA ASP A 382 21.88 6.01 15.70
C ASP A 382 20.69 5.12 15.25
N ILE A 383 20.69 3.83 15.60
CA ILE A 383 19.52 2.94 15.38
C ILE A 383 18.26 3.53 16.03
N THR A 384 18.40 3.97 17.27
CA THR A 384 17.30 4.54 18.05
C THR A 384 16.77 5.83 17.43
N PHE A 385 17.66 6.77 17.11
CA PHE A 385 17.29 8.07 16.53
C PHE A 385 16.69 7.93 15.15
N VAL A 386 17.22 7.05 14.30
CA VAL A 386 16.61 6.74 12.99
C VAL A 386 15.22 6.16 13.19
N SER A 387 15.04 5.21 14.11
CA SER A 387 13.74 4.61 14.40
C SER A 387 12.71 5.64 14.84
N ILE A 388 13.07 6.52 15.79
CA ILE A 388 12.18 7.60 16.27
C ILE A 388 11.79 8.53 15.13
N VAL A 389 12.77 9.02 14.38
CA VAL A 389 12.55 9.99 13.30
C VAL A 389 11.66 9.41 12.19
N VAL A 390 11.93 8.17 11.79
CA VAL A 390 11.11 7.47 10.80
C VAL A 390 9.70 7.29 11.32
N GLN A 391 9.51 6.86 12.58
CA GLN A 391 8.17 6.67 13.14
C GLN A 391 7.40 7.98 13.29
N ILE A 392 8.04 9.10 13.67
CA ILE A 392 7.39 10.42 13.65
C ILE A 392 6.88 10.75 12.25
N GLY A 393 7.67 10.48 11.21
CA GLY A 393 7.22 10.69 9.83
C GLY A 393 6.06 9.78 9.42
N LEU A 394 6.16 8.50 9.74
CA LEU A 394 5.25 7.47 9.24
C LEU A 394 3.96 7.34 10.06
N LEU A 395 3.94 7.76 11.32
CA LEU A 395 2.80 7.65 12.24
C LEU A 395 1.46 8.04 11.61
N PRO A 396 1.27 9.25 11.03
CA PRO A 396 -0.01 9.65 10.46
C PRO A 396 -0.46 8.72 9.32
N LEU A 397 0.47 8.26 8.48
CA LEU A 397 0.15 7.33 7.38
C LEU A 397 -0.13 5.92 7.89
N GLN A 398 0.58 5.46 8.93
CA GLN A 398 0.32 4.15 9.54
C GLN A 398 -1.08 4.11 10.17
N LEU A 399 -1.47 5.17 10.88
CA LEU A 399 -2.79 5.28 11.46
C LEU A 399 -3.90 5.42 10.40
N PHE A 400 -3.64 6.17 9.32
CA PHE A 400 -4.59 6.31 8.22
C PHE A 400 -4.85 5.00 7.46
N TYR A 401 -3.80 4.29 7.07
CA TYR A 401 -3.94 3.08 6.22
C TYR A 401 -4.12 1.79 7.01
N PHE A 402 -3.46 1.66 8.17
CA PHE A 402 -3.41 0.41 8.93
C PHE A 402 -4.17 0.47 10.24
N GLN A 403 -4.63 1.66 10.67
CA GLN A 403 -5.43 1.86 11.90
C GLN A 403 -4.80 1.24 13.16
N GLN A 404 -3.47 1.10 13.15
CA GLN A 404 -2.72 0.47 14.20
C GLN A 404 -1.32 1.07 14.30
N PHE A 405 -0.80 1.14 15.51
CA PHE A 405 0.55 1.58 15.80
C PHE A 405 1.09 0.78 16.99
N THR A 406 2.37 0.43 16.98
CA THR A 406 3.00 -0.29 18.09
C THR A 406 4.25 0.43 18.55
N PHE A 407 4.35 0.68 19.86
CA PHE A 407 5.55 1.25 20.47
C PHE A 407 6.68 0.23 20.64
N ALA A 408 6.39 -1.06 20.44
CA ALA A 408 7.41 -2.11 20.49
C ALA A 408 8.49 -1.97 19.41
N PHE A 409 8.29 -1.10 18.40
CA PHE A 409 9.29 -0.79 17.38
C PHE A 409 10.65 -0.40 17.96
N PHE A 410 10.68 0.18 19.16
CA PHE A 410 11.93 0.61 19.80
C PHE A 410 12.83 -0.58 20.12
N ILE A 411 12.28 -1.56 20.83
CA ILE A 411 12.99 -2.80 21.21
C ILE A 411 13.18 -3.68 19.98
N GLY A 412 12.13 -3.79 19.15
CA GLY A 412 12.16 -4.56 17.92
C GLY A 412 13.29 -4.14 16.99
N ASN A 413 13.44 -2.85 16.70
CA ASN A 413 14.49 -2.35 15.79
C ASN A 413 15.89 -2.49 16.38
N LEU A 414 16.04 -2.35 17.70
CA LEU A 414 17.34 -2.48 18.38
C LEU A 414 17.92 -3.89 18.24
N LEU A 415 17.05 -4.91 18.32
CA LEU A 415 17.41 -6.30 18.09
C LEU A 415 17.51 -6.64 16.60
N ALA A 416 16.49 -6.26 15.83
CA ALA A 416 16.31 -6.79 14.49
C ALA A 416 17.23 -6.16 13.45
N ILE A 417 17.57 -4.87 13.55
CA ILE A 417 18.44 -4.22 12.55
C ILE A 417 19.85 -4.87 12.52
N PRO A 418 20.55 -5.07 13.66
CA PRO A 418 21.82 -5.80 13.67
C PRO A 418 21.67 -7.24 13.16
N ALA A 419 20.66 -7.97 13.63
CA ALA A 419 20.43 -9.36 13.24
C ALA A 419 20.21 -9.50 11.73
N VAL A 420 19.34 -8.68 11.15
CA VAL A 420 19.01 -8.69 9.72
C VAL A 420 20.19 -8.32 8.86
N THR A 421 21.08 -7.45 9.35
CA THR A 421 22.33 -7.16 8.63
C THR A 421 23.16 -8.42 8.46
N VAL A 422 23.33 -9.22 9.52
CA VAL A 422 24.05 -10.50 9.47
C VAL A 422 23.30 -11.52 8.62
N ILE A 423 22.00 -11.69 8.86
CA ILE A 423 21.14 -12.66 8.14
C ILE A 423 21.10 -12.36 6.64
N LEU A 424 20.96 -11.09 6.22
CA LEU A 424 20.98 -10.71 4.81
C LEU A 424 22.31 -11.06 4.15
N LEU A 425 23.43 -10.75 4.80
CA LEU A 425 24.75 -11.06 4.28
C LEU A 425 24.97 -12.57 4.14
N LEU A 426 24.58 -13.35 5.15
CA LEU A 426 24.63 -14.81 5.09
C LEU A 426 23.70 -15.36 4.00
N ALA A 427 22.48 -14.83 3.85
CA ALA A 427 21.54 -15.26 2.81
C ALA A 427 22.11 -15.03 1.40
N ILE A 428 22.76 -13.88 1.15
CA ILE A 428 23.44 -13.63 -0.12
C ILE A 428 24.59 -14.63 -0.34
N LEU A 429 25.39 -14.91 0.70
CA LEU A 429 26.47 -15.89 0.62
C LEU A 429 25.97 -17.32 0.37
N VAL A 430 24.87 -17.73 1.00
CA VAL A 430 24.19 -19.01 0.78
C VAL A 430 23.71 -19.12 -0.67
N VAL A 431 23.03 -18.10 -1.20
CA VAL A 431 22.58 -18.11 -2.60
C VAL A 431 23.77 -18.20 -3.56
N CYS A 432 24.83 -17.43 -3.31
CA CYS A 432 26.05 -17.50 -4.11
C CYS A 432 26.73 -18.88 -4.04
N SER A 433 26.83 -19.50 -2.86
CA SER A 433 27.48 -20.80 -2.70
C SER A 433 26.70 -21.92 -3.41
N ILE A 434 25.37 -21.92 -3.30
CA ILE A 434 24.48 -22.85 -3.98
C ILE A 434 24.61 -22.73 -5.51
N VAL A 435 24.67 -21.49 -6.02
CA VAL A 435 24.73 -21.25 -7.47
C VAL A 435 26.10 -21.56 -8.07
N PHE A 436 27.20 -21.24 -7.37
CA PHE A 436 28.54 -21.26 -7.97
C PHE A 436 29.41 -22.47 -7.59
N THR A 437 29.31 -23.01 -6.36
CA THR A 437 30.34 -23.93 -5.85
C THR A 437 29.84 -25.33 -5.49
N GLY A 438 28.53 -25.55 -5.39
CA GLY A 438 27.90 -26.87 -5.34
C GLY A 438 28.33 -27.83 -4.22
N ARG A 439 29.28 -27.46 -3.33
CA ARG A 439 29.80 -28.29 -2.22
C ARG A 439 30.15 -27.50 -0.94
N PHE A 440 30.41 -26.19 -1.01
CA PHE A 440 30.74 -25.36 0.17
C PHE A 440 29.51 -24.80 0.92
N TYR A 441 28.31 -25.34 0.67
CA TYR A 441 27.05 -24.79 1.16
C TYR A 441 26.68 -25.29 2.57
N LEU A 442 27.07 -26.51 2.96
CA LEU A 442 26.61 -27.11 4.23
C LEU A 442 26.98 -26.28 5.48
N PHE A 443 28.22 -25.79 5.57
CA PHE A 443 28.64 -24.96 6.70
C PHE A 443 27.87 -23.64 6.75
N LEU A 444 27.72 -22.95 5.60
CA LEU A 444 26.98 -21.70 5.52
C LEU A 444 25.51 -21.89 5.85
N ASP A 445 24.90 -23.00 5.41
CA ASP A 445 23.51 -23.33 5.69
C ASP A 445 23.28 -23.59 7.18
N VAL A 446 24.20 -24.32 7.85
CA VAL A 446 24.15 -24.54 9.30
C VAL A 446 24.29 -23.22 10.06
N VAL A 447 25.25 -22.38 9.68
CA VAL A 447 25.44 -21.06 10.30
C VAL A 447 24.21 -20.17 10.08
N PHE A 448 23.64 -20.20 8.88
CA PHE A 448 22.44 -19.44 8.56
C PHE A 448 21.23 -19.90 9.38
N ASN A 449 20.94 -21.22 9.42
CA ASN A 449 19.90 -21.79 10.26
C ASN A 449 20.07 -21.37 11.72
N ALA A 450 21.25 -21.59 12.30
CA ALA A 450 21.51 -21.24 13.70
C ALA A 450 21.33 -19.74 13.98
N SER A 451 21.76 -18.88 13.05
CA SER A 451 21.58 -17.43 13.18
C SER A 451 20.11 -17.01 13.11
N LEU A 452 19.32 -17.66 12.25
CA LEU A 452 17.90 -17.37 12.09
C LEU A 452 17.09 -17.92 13.27
N ASP A 453 17.37 -19.13 13.73
CA ASP A 453 16.72 -19.75 14.89
C ASP A 453 16.98 -18.93 16.16
N LEU A 454 18.20 -18.42 16.33
CA LEU A 454 18.52 -17.50 17.42
C LEU A 454 17.70 -16.21 17.31
N PHE A 455 17.60 -15.63 16.11
CA PHE A 455 16.85 -14.40 15.90
C PHE A 455 15.34 -14.59 16.16
N LEU A 456 14.73 -15.63 15.57
CA LEU A 456 13.33 -15.96 15.75
C LEU A 456 13.02 -16.33 17.21
N GLY A 457 13.92 -17.06 17.87
CA GLY A 457 13.81 -17.38 19.30
C GLY A 457 13.90 -16.16 20.23
N LEU A 458 14.60 -15.10 19.82
CA LEU A 458 14.60 -13.83 20.55
C LEU A 458 13.33 -13.02 20.26
N VAL A 459 12.85 -13.03 19.01
CA VAL A 459 11.60 -12.36 18.60
C VAL A 459 10.39 -12.95 19.33
N SER A 460 10.28 -14.28 19.40
CA SER A 460 9.16 -14.96 20.06
C SER A 460 9.11 -14.65 21.57
N LYS A 461 10.27 -14.59 22.24
CA LYS A 461 10.36 -14.20 23.66
C LYS A 461 9.89 -12.76 23.93
N LEU A 462 9.99 -11.88 22.94
CA LEU A 462 9.55 -10.48 23.04
C LEU A 462 8.04 -10.29 22.79
N GLN A 463 7.29 -11.36 22.47
CA GLN A 463 5.85 -11.26 22.22
C GLN A 463 5.00 -10.89 23.46
N LEU A 464 5.55 -10.93 24.67
CA LEU A 464 4.84 -10.57 25.91
C LEU A 464 4.46 -9.07 26.03
N VAL A 465 4.76 -8.25 25.01
CA VAL A 465 4.60 -6.79 25.03
C VAL A 465 3.35 -6.31 24.28
N GLU A 466 2.29 -7.13 24.20
CA GLU A 466 1.04 -6.78 23.51
C GLU A 466 0.41 -5.46 23.99
N PHE A 467 0.67 -5.04 25.23
CA PHE A 467 0.23 -3.76 25.80
C PHE A 467 0.70 -2.53 25.00
N LEU A 468 1.77 -2.63 24.22
CA LEU A 468 2.29 -1.50 23.43
C LEU A 468 1.61 -1.33 22.06
N VAL A 469 0.62 -2.15 21.72
CA VAL A 469 -0.11 -2.09 20.45
C VAL A 469 -1.39 -1.27 20.61
N PHE A 470 -1.41 -0.10 19.97
CA PHE A 470 -2.61 0.73 19.82
C PHE A 470 -3.37 0.29 18.57
N LYS A 471 -4.58 -0.22 18.76
CA LYS A 471 -5.52 -0.57 17.70
C LYS A 471 -6.60 0.52 17.60
N GLU A 472 -7.22 0.65 16.42
CA GLU A 472 -8.41 1.49 16.16
C GLU A 472 -8.19 3.01 16.26
N ALA A 473 -6.94 3.47 16.10
CA ALA A 473 -6.63 4.88 16.03
C ALA A 473 -6.84 5.39 14.59
N LYS A 474 -8.06 5.84 14.28
CA LYS A 474 -8.41 6.42 12.99
C LYS A 474 -7.95 7.89 12.91
N VAL A 475 -7.31 8.24 11.80
CA VAL A 475 -6.84 9.60 11.51
C VAL A 475 -7.48 10.05 10.19
N SER A 476 -7.95 11.29 10.11
CA SER A 476 -8.53 11.85 8.88
C SER A 476 -7.45 12.40 7.94
N SER A 477 -7.81 12.60 6.67
CA SER A 477 -6.93 13.26 5.68
C SER A 477 -6.50 14.66 6.13
N LEU A 478 -7.41 15.40 6.78
CA LEU A 478 -7.14 16.73 7.33
C LEU A 478 -6.12 16.65 8.47
N ALA A 479 -6.28 15.70 9.39
CA ALA A 479 -5.35 15.47 10.48
C ALA A 479 -3.93 15.18 9.99
N ILE A 480 -3.79 14.40 8.92
CA ILE A 480 -2.48 14.12 8.29
C ILE A 480 -1.83 15.42 7.79
N LEU A 481 -2.59 16.26 7.08
CA LEU A 481 -2.08 17.52 6.53
C LEU A 481 -1.65 18.47 7.64
N LEU A 482 -2.46 18.62 8.68
CA LEU A 482 -2.16 19.45 9.85
C LEU A 482 -0.90 18.94 10.57
N TYR A 483 -0.78 17.62 10.75
CA TYR A 483 0.36 16.98 11.39
C TYR A 483 1.67 17.21 10.63
N PHE A 484 1.68 17.01 9.31
CA PHE A 484 2.87 17.32 8.51
C PHE A 484 3.18 18.83 8.51
N GLY A 485 2.16 19.69 8.55
CA GLY A 485 2.32 21.13 8.78
C GLY A 485 3.08 21.44 10.08
N CYS A 486 2.73 20.77 11.18
CA CYS A 486 3.45 20.88 12.46
C CYS A 486 4.92 20.46 12.33
N ILE A 487 5.22 19.35 11.64
CA ILE A 487 6.60 18.89 11.43
C ILE A 487 7.42 19.92 10.64
N VAL A 488 6.86 20.47 9.57
CA VAL A 488 7.51 21.49 8.74
C VAL A 488 7.79 22.75 9.56
N LEU A 489 6.81 23.22 10.34
CA LEU A 489 6.98 24.39 11.20
C LEU A 489 8.02 24.13 12.31
N LEU A 490 8.03 22.95 12.91
CA LEU A 490 9.02 22.56 13.92
C LEU A 490 10.44 22.58 13.33
N TYR A 491 10.62 22.03 12.13
CA TYR A 491 11.89 22.12 11.41
C TYR A 491 12.28 23.58 11.12
N TRP A 492 11.31 24.42 10.76
CA TRP A 492 11.56 25.84 10.50
C TRP A 492 11.97 26.61 11.75
N CYS A 493 11.30 26.36 12.90
CA CYS A 493 11.68 26.87 14.21
C CYS A 493 13.12 26.50 14.57
N TRP A 494 13.48 25.24 14.40
CA TRP A 494 14.82 24.75 14.68
C TRP A 494 15.89 25.42 13.79
N LYS A 495 15.58 25.63 12.51
CA LYS A 495 16.50 26.21 11.53
C LYS A 495 16.68 27.72 11.70
N LEU A 496 15.59 28.47 11.90
CA LEU A 496 15.63 29.93 12.00
C LEU A 496 15.96 30.43 13.41
N LYS A 497 15.72 29.62 14.45
CA LYS A 497 15.89 29.99 15.86
C LYS A 497 15.19 31.31 16.23
N ASN A 498 14.07 31.63 15.59
CA ASN A 498 13.36 32.89 15.73
C ASN A 498 12.10 32.72 16.61
N ARG A 499 11.84 33.67 17.52
CA ARG A 499 10.64 33.68 18.38
C ARG A 499 9.34 33.66 17.58
N TRP A 500 9.31 34.31 16.42
CA TRP A 500 8.11 34.35 15.57
C TRP A 500 7.77 32.98 14.98
N SER A 501 8.77 32.19 14.57
CA SER A 501 8.50 30.82 14.10
C SER A 501 7.89 29.95 15.21
N PHE A 502 8.34 30.12 16.45
CA PHE A 502 7.77 29.41 17.59
C PHE A 502 6.32 29.83 17.87
N ALA A 503 6.02 31.13 17.80
CA ALA A 503 4.64 31.63 17.90
C ALA A 503 3.74 31.04 16.79
N PHE A 504 4.21 31.00 15.53
CA PHE A 504 3.47 30.38 14.42
C PHE A 504 3.22 28.89 14.66
N LEU A 505 4.20 28.14 15.17
CA LEU A 505 4.02 26.72 15.51
C LEU A 505 2.92 26.54 16.56
N LEU A 506 2.92 27.35 17.63
CA LEU A 506 1.89 27.29 18.67
C LEU A 506 0.49 27.62 18.11
N ILE A 507 0.38 28.66 17.30
CA ILE A 507 -0.88 29.03 16.64
C ILE A 507 -1.37 27.87 15.76
N TRP A 508 -0.48 27.30 14.95
CA TRP A 508 -0.82 26.17 14.07
C TRP A 508 -1.26 24.94 14.86
N CYS A 509 -0.58 24.59 15.95
CA CYS A 509 -0.97 23.48 16.82
C CYS A 509 -2.37 23.70 17.42
N ASN A 510 -2.67 24.91 17.91
CA ASN A 510 -4.00 25.24 18.45
C ASN A 510 -5.08 25.19 17.38
N ALA A 511 -4.84 25.78 16.20
CA ALA A 511 -5.75 25.72 15.06
C ALA A 511 -5.99 24.27 14.60
N SER A 512 -4.94 23.45 14.61
CA SER A 512 -5.02 22.03 14.26
C SER A 512 -5.88 21.26 15.25
N ILE A 513 -5.67 21.46 16.56
CA ILE A 513 -6.48 20.82 17.60
C ILE A 513 -7.95 21.23 17.46
N TYR A 514 -8.22 22.53 17.24
CA TYR A 514 -9.57 23.02 17.04
C TYR A 514 -10.25 22.42 15.79
N ALA A 515 -9.53 22.36 14.66
CA ALA A 515 -10.02 21.73 13.44
C ALA A 515 -10.36 20.24 13.64
N LEU A 516 -9.54 19.51 14.40
CA LEU A 516 -9.81 18.11 14.74
C LEU A 516 -11.00 17.94 15.68
N ILE A 517 -11.22 18.87 16.61
CA ILE A 517 -12.40 18.88 17.48
C ILE A 517 -13.67 19.10 16.63
N LEU A 518 -13.63 20.03 15.68
CA LEU A 518 -14.76 20.27 14.76
C LEU A 518 -15.03 19.05 13.88
N GLU A 519 -14.00 18.46 13.30
CA GLU A 519 -14.14 17.25 12.49
C GLU A 519 -14.75 16.11 13.30
N ARG A 520 -14.26 15.90 14.54
CA ARG A 520 -14.81 14.86 15.43
C ARG A 520 -16.27 15.12 15.78
N LYS A 521 -16.69 16.38 15.97
CA LYS A 521 -18.10 16.72 16.21
C LYS A 521 -18.96 16.40 14.99
N ASN A 522 -18.47 16.69 13.78
CA ASN A 522 -19.20 16.43 12.54
C ASN A 522 -19.28 14.93 12.20
N THR A 523 -18.30 14.12 12.59
CA THR A 523 -18.34 12.66 12.41
C THR A 523 -19.09 11.92 13.51
N ALA A 524 -19.47 12.60 14.60
CA ALA A 524 -20.11 11.99 15.76
C ALA A 524 -21.53 11.47 15.52
N THR A 525 -22.11 11.81 14.37
CA THR A 525 -23.45 11.44 13.92
C THR A 525 -23.47 10.12 13.13
N ASP A 526 -22.31 9.61 12.69
CA ASP A 526 -22.23 8.39 11.87
C ASP A 526 -22.50 7.14 12.73
N CYS A 527 -23.71 6.58 12.61
CA CYS A 527 -24.08 5.30 13.19
C CYS A 527 -24.02 4.22 12.12
N LEU A 528 -23.14 3.24 12.33
CA LEU A 528 -22.91 2.13 11.44
C LEU A 528 -23.48 0.86 12.08
N LEU A 529 -24.46 0.26 11.41
CA LEU A 529 -25.13 -0.96 11.87
C LEU A 529 -24.66 -2.13 11.02
N MET A 530 -23.87 -3.01 11.62
CA MET A 530 -23.30 -4.18 10.95
C MET A 530 -23.92 -5.46 11.53
N PRO A 531 -24.75 -6.19 10.77
CA PRO A 531 -25.09 -7.56 11.11
C PRO A 531 -23.87 -8.45 10.89
N TYR A 532 -23.34 -9.01 11.97
CA TYR A 532 -22.17 -9.89 11.98
C TYR A 532 -22.61 -11.32 12.29
N THR A 533 -22.03 -12.29 11.60
CA THR A 533 -22.12 -13.71 11.98
C THR A 533 -20.72 -14.29 11.98
N SER A 534 -20.22 -14.62 13.17
CA SER A 534 -19.03 -15.45 13.32
C SER A 534 -19.41 -16.89 12.94
N ARG A 535 -18.48 -17.64 12.32
CA ARG A 535 -18.69 -19.06 11.96
C ARG A 535 -19.02 -19.98 13.15
N ARG A 536 -18.92 -19.48 14.39
CA ARG A 536 -19.10 -20.25 15.63
C ARG A 536 -20.06 -19.59 16.65
N GLU A 537 -20.60 -18.42 16.37
CA GLU A 537 -21.44 -17.67 17.33
C GLU A 537 -22.79 -17.29 16.71
N SER A 538 -23.77 -16.99 17.58
CA SER A 538 -25.09 -16.48 17.18
C SER A 538 -24.95 -15.19 16.36
N PRO A 539 -25.91 -14.87 15.47
CA PRO A 539 -25.89 -13.62 14.75
C PRO A 539 -25.91 -12.45 15.74
N GLU A 540 -25.12 -11.42 15.48
CA GLU A 540 -25.04 -10.25 16.33
C GLU A 540 -25.28 -8.99 15.51
N ILE A 541 -25.96 -8.03 16.12
CA ILE A 541 -26.05 -6.70 15.58
C ILE A 541 -25.08 -5.82 16.33
N VAL A 542 -24.13 -5.27 15.58
CA VAL A 542 -23.08 -4.44 16.12
C VAL A 542 -23.35 -3.00 15.69
N VAL A 543 -23.61 -2.14 16.67
CA VAL A 543 -23.78 -0.70 16.47
C VAL A 543 -22.46 -0.02 16.80
N TYR A 544 -21.85 0.51 15.76
CA TYR A 544 -20.70 1.39 15.88
C TYR A 544 -21.15 2.83 15.79
N GLN A 545 -20.68 3.66 16.72
CA GLN A 545 -20.70 5.11 16.57
C GLN A 545 -19.26 5.59 16.71
N ASN A 546 -18.81 6.44 15.80
CA ASN A 546 -17.41 6.90 15.80
C ASN A 546 -16.36 5.77 15.76
N SER A 547 -16.65 4.67 15.06
CA SER A 547 -15.78 3.47 15.03
C SER A 547 -15.55 2.79 16.38
N LYS A 548 -16.26 3.22 17.44
CA LYS A 548 -16.31 2.51 18.72
C LYS A 548 -17.54 1.65 18.73
N LEU A 549 -17.36 0.42 19.19
CA LEU A 549 -18.48 -0.44 19.54
C LEU A 549 -19.25 0.24 20.69
N ILE A 550 -20.49 0.64 20.43
CA ILE A 550 -21.37 1.18 21.48
C ILE A 550 -22.28 0.09 22.00
N HIS A 551 -22.88 -0.68 21.08
CA HIS A 551 -23.75 -1.77 21.45
C HIS A 551 -23.45 -3.00 20.60
N GLN A 552 -23.36 -4.15 21.27
CA GLN A 552 -23.34 -5.46 20.66
C GLN A 552 -24.61 -6.17 21.13
N PHE A 553 -25.55 -6.32 20.23
CA PHE A 553 -26.77 -7.06 20.49
C PHE A 553 -26.54 -8.50 20.05
N GLY A 554 -26.19 -9.35 21.00
CA GLY A 554 -26.28 -10.79 20.81
C GLY A 554 -27.74 -11.18 20.52
N ILE A 555 -27.96 -11.84 19.39
CA ILE A 555 -29.23 -12.53 19.12
C ILE A 555 -29.09 -13.90 19.79
N SER A 556 -29.16 -13.93 21.13
CA SER A 556 -29.47 -15.18 21.83
C SER A 556 -30.91 -15.59 21.50
N ASP A 557 -31.26 -16.86 21.73
CA ASP A 557 -32.57 -17.51 21.55
C ASP A 557 -33.72 -16.85 22.36
N ALA A 558 -33.87 -15.54 22.25
CA ALA A 558 -34.91 -14.76 22.88
C ALA A 558 -36.07 -14.66 21.89
N THR A 559 -37.16 -15.30 22.29
CA THR A 559 -38.48 -15.48 21.68
C THR A 559 -39.26 -14.19 21.40
N THR A 560 -38.61 -13.02 21.29
CA THR A 560 -39.25 -11.73 21.11
C THR A 560 -38.53 -10.87 20.07
N ASN A 561 -39.30 -10.24 19.18
CA ASN A 561 -38.82 -9.21 18.27
C ASN A 561 -38.12 -8.10 19.10
N LYS A 562 -36.78 -8.05 19.06
CA LYS A 562 -36.02 -7.02 19.77
C LYS A 562 -36.23 -5.68 19.08
N ILE A 563 -37.04 -4.82 19.68
CA ILE A 563 -37.07 -3.40 19.36
C ILE A 563 -35.83 -2.79 20.00
N ILE A 564 -34.92 -2.29 19.18
CA ILE A 564 -33.76 -1.55 19.67
C ILE A 564 -34.13 -0.07 19.61
N PRO A 565 -34.50 0.58 20.74
CA PRO A 565 -34.63 2.03 20.76
C PRO A 565 -33.23 2.62 20.68
N TYR A 566 -32.89 3.28 19.58
CA TYR A 566 -31.60 3.94 19.41
C TYR A 566 -31.83 5.29 18.72
N LEU A 567 -31.43 6.39 19.37
CA LEU A 567 -31.59 7.76 18.87
C LEU A 567 -33.04 8.05 18.37
N ASP A 568 -34.04 7.68 19.17
CA ASP A 568 -35.49 7.77 18.87
C ASP A 568 -36.03 6.84 17.76
N TRP A 569 -35.19 6.02 17.12
CA TRP A 569 -35.62 5.13 16.03
C TRP A 569 -36.01 3.75 16.54
N LYS A 570 -37.03 3.15 15.93
CA LYS A 570 -37.52 1.80 16.22
C LYS A 570 -37.08 0.85 15.12
N ILE A 571 -36.03 0.08 15.40
CA ILE A 571 -35.49 -0.90 14.46
C ILE A 571 -36.09 -2.28 14.75
N LEU A 572 -36.70 -2.89 13.74
CA LEU A 572 -37.17 -4.28 13.76
C LEU A 572 -36.08 -5.19 13.18
N VAL A 573 -35.75 -6.26 13.91
CA VAL A 573 -34.75 -7.24 13.48
C VAL A 573 -35.43 -8.59 13.27
N LEU A 574 -35.33 -9.14 12.05
CA LEU A 574 -35.82 -10.47 11.70
C LEU A 574 -34.67 -11.46 11.50
N HIS A 575 -34.78 -12.62 12.13
CA HIS A 575 -33.84 -13.74 11.99
C HIS A 575 -34.59 -15.08 11.83
N GLU A 576 -33.86 -16.19 11.66
CA GLU A 576 -34.43 -17.51 11.36
C GLU A 576 -35.45 -18.02 12.40
N HIS A 577 -35.35 -17.58 13.66
CA HIS A 577 -36.28 -17.95 14.75
C HIS A 577 -37.22 -16.81 15.17
N SER A 578 -37.31 -15.71 14.41
CA SER A 578 -38.22 -14.61 14.74
C SER A 578 -39.69 -15.09 14.74
N PRO A 579 -40.47 -14.81 15.81
CA PRO A 579 -41.87 -15.19 15.86
C PRO A 579 -42.71 -14.42 14.83
N PHE A 580 -43.76 -15.06 14.33
CA PHE A 580 -44.66 -14.53 13.28
C PHE A 580 -45.56 -13.36 13.75
N TYR A 581 -45.53 -12.99 15.04
CA TYR A 581 -46.36 -11.92 15.59
C TYR A 581 -45.59 -10.61 15.73
N LEU A 582 -46.06 -9.59 15.02
CA LEU A 582 -45.63 -8.19 15.19
C LEU A 582 -46.67 -7.48 16.06
N ASN A 583 -46.20 -6.68 17.00
CA ASN A 583 -47.07 -5.80 17.78
C ASN A 583 -47.50 -4.60 16.90
N ASP A 584 -48.61 -3.93 17.24
CA ASP A 584 -49.16 -2.72 16.56
C ASP A 584 -48.25 -1.47 16.66
N ILE A 585 -46.93 -1.65 16.68
CA ILE A 585 -45.93 -0.61 16.86
C ILE A 585 -45.37 -0.27 15.47
N ALA A 586 -45.41 1.01 15.09
CA ALA A 586 -44.73 1.49 13.89
C ALA A 586 -43.20 1.34 14.04
N TYR A 587 -42.53 0.85 12.98
CA TYR A 587 -41.09 0.62 12.91
C TYR A 587 -40.47 1.52 11.84
N ASP A 588 -39.31 2.09 12.10
CA ASP A 588 -38.62 2.97 11.15
C ASP A 588 -37.77 2.16 10.16
N TYR A 589 -37.07 1.13 10.64
CA TYR A 589 -36.17 0.31 9.83
C TYR A 589 -36.39 -1.17 10.06
N LEU A 590 -36.25 -1.97 9.00
CA LEU A 590 -36.24 -3.44 9.07
C LEU A 590 -34.86 -3.97 8.75
N ILE A 591 -34.28 -4.79 9.62
CA ILE A 591 -33.02 -5.50 9.38
C ILE A 591 -33.30 -7.00 9.29
N VAL A 592 -32.99 -7.60 8.14
CA VAL A 592 -33.14 -9.05 7.93
C VAL A 592 -31.78 -9.73 8.03
N ILE A 593 -31.67 -10.75 8.89
CA ILE A 593 -30.45 -11.50 9.15
C ILE A 593 -30.70 -13.00 8.93
N GLY A 594 -29.77 -13.67 8.25
CA GLY A 594 -29.86 -15.11 8.02
C GLY A 594 -31.10 -15.48 7.20
N ASN A 595 -31.74 -16.60 7.55
CA ASN A 595 -32.84 -17.21 6.80
C ASN A 595 -34.21 -16.93 7.44
N ALA A 596 -34.55 -15.67 7.66
CA ALA A 596 -35.84 -15.28 8.23
C ALA A 596 -37.00 -15.59 7.25
N LYS A 597 -37.73 -16.68 7.48
CA LYS A 597 -38.84 -17.11 6.61
C LYS A 597 -40.13 -16.40 7.00
N VAL A 598 -40.29 -15.15 6.56
CA VAL A 598 -41.50 -14.34 6.77
C VAL A 598 -42.16 -14.04 5.42
N ASN A 599 -43.47 -13.83 5.41
CA ASN A 599 -44.16 -13.30 4.23
C ASN A 599 -43.96 -11.78 4.16
N TYR A 600 -42.97 -11.36 3.37
CA TYR A 600 -42.58 -9.95 3.24
C TYR A 600 -43.66 -9.07 2.60
N ASP A 601 -44.45 -9.59 1.66
CA ASP A 601 -45.57 -8.83 1.07
C ASP A 601 -46.63 -8.49 2.14
N ARG A 602 -46.94 -9.46 3.01
CA ARG A 602 -47.87 -9.22 4.13
C ARG A 602 -47.26 -8.24 5.14
N LEU A 603 -45.99 -8.43 5.49
CA LEU A 603 -45.25 -7.54 6.39
C LEU A 603 -45.28 -6.08 5.92
N PHE A 604 -44.99 -5.85 4.64
CA PHE A 604 -44.95 -4.52 4.03
C PHE A 604 -46.35 -3.93 3.75
N SER A 605 -47.42 -4.73 3.92
CA SER A 605 -48.80 -4.24 3.90
C SER A 605 -49.32 -3.81 5.28
N GLU A 606 -48.82 -4.45 6.34
CA GLU A 606 -49.24 -4.19 7.73
C GLU A 606 -48.31 -3.18 8.43
N CYS A 607 -47.05 -3.04 7.99
CA CYS A 607 -46.06 -2.12 8.54
C CYS A 607 -45.40 -1.29 7.43
N THR A 608 -45.21 0.01 7.69
CA THR A 608 -44.42 0.91 6.83
C THR A 608 -43.00 1.03 7.36
N PHE A 609 -42.00 0.92 6.49
CA PHE A 609 -40.59 1.11 6.83
C PHE A 609 -40.00 2.23 5.98
N LEU A 610 -39.10 3.03 6.56
CA LEU A 610 -38.31 4.02 5.81
C LEU A 610 -37.30 3.32 4.90
N GLU A 611 -36.67 2.25 5.39
CA GLU A 611 -35.73 1.44 4.62
C GLU A 611 -35.62 0.01 5.17
N VAL A 612 -35.42 -0.95 4.25
CA VAL A 612 -35.17 -2.37 4.56
C VAL A 612 -33.71 -2.71 4.31
N VAL A 613 -33.00 -3.16 5.34
CA VAL A 613 -31.59 -3.56 5.30
C VAL A 613 -31.49 -5.08 5.28
N ILE A 614 -30.79 -5.62 4.29
CA ILE A 614 -30.63 -7.05 4.09
C ILE A 614 -29.18 -7.44 4.40
N SER A 615 -28.99 -8.33 5.37
CA SER A 615 -27.68 -8.79 5.80
C SER A 615 -26.95 -9.62 4.73
N SER A 616 -25.61 -9.57 4.77
CA SER A 616 -24.75 -10.33 3.85
C SER A 616 -24.85 -11.85 4.01
N ASN A 617 -25.31 -12.33 5.17
CA ASN A 617 -25.51 -13.74 5.46
C ASN A 617 -26.89 -14.28 5.04
N THR A 618 -27.76 -13.43 4.49
CA THR A 618 -29.07 -13.84 3.98
C THR A 618 -28.90 -14.60 2.65
N PRO A 619 -29.53 -15.80 2.48
CA PRO A 619 -29.44 -16.58 1.26
C PRO A 619 -29.85 -15.78 0.02
N THR A 620 -29.14 -15.96 -1.10
CA THR A 620 -29.35 -15.17 -2.33
C THR A 620 -30.80 -15.20 -2.83
N TRP A 621 -31.48 -16.35 -2.78
CA TRP A 621 -32.88 -16.47 -3.18
C TRP A 621 -33.82 -15.62 -2.32
N LEU A 622 -33.53 -15.51 -1.02
CA LEU A 622 -34.34 -14.75 -0.07
C LEU A 622 -34.09 -13.24 -0.25
N ARG A 623 -32.85 -12.84 -0.52
CA ARG A 623 -32.51 -11.45 -0.86
C ARG A 623 -33.30 -10.98 -2.08
N GLU A 624 -33.32 -11.78 -3.15
CA GLU A 624 -34.09 -11.47 -4.36
C GLU A 624 -35.61 -11.41 -4.11
N LEU A 625 -36.14 -12.26 -3.23
CA LEU A 625 -37.54 -12.21 -2.83
C LEU A 625 -37.87 -10.92 -2.07
N ILE A 626 -37.05 -10.54 -1.08
CA ILE A 626 -37.24 -9.30 -0.30
C ILE A 626 -37.18 -8.09 -1.22
N LYS A 627 -36.20 -8.02 -2.13
CA LYS A 627 -36.07 -6.92 -3.11
C LYS A 627 -37.33 -6.78 -3.95
N LYS A 628 -37.88 -7.89 -4.46
CA LYS A 628 -39.14 -7.88 -5.23
C LYS A 628 -40.31 -7.35 -4.41
N SER A 629 -40.44 -7.77 -3.15
CA SER A 629 -41.48 -7.26 -2.24
C SER A 629 -41.28 -5.77 -1.92
N CYS A 630 -40.07 -5.31 -1.64
CA CYS A 630 -39.76 -3.89 -1.43
C CYS A 630 -40.13 -3.04 -2.64
N LEU A 631 -39.78 -3.49 -3.86
CA LEU A 631 -40.13 -2.80 -5.11
C LEU A 631 -41.65 -2.72 -5.32
N LYS A 632 -42.37 -3.81 -5.02
CA LYS A 632 -43.84 -3.85 -5.12
C LYS A 632 -44.52 -2.87 -4.17
N HIS A 633 -43.94 -2.60 -3.00
CA HIS A 633 -44.47 -1.70 -1.98
C HIS A 633 -43.81 -0.31 -1.96
N ASN A 634 -42.95 0.02 -2.93
CA ASN A 634 -42.17 1.27 -2.99
C ASN A 634 -41.33 1.57 -1.73
N ILE A 635 -40.78 0.54 -1.11
CA ILE A 635 -39.92 0.67 0.08
C ILE A 635 -38.45 0.65 -0.36
N PRO A 636 -37.63 1.66 0.03
CA PRO A 636 -36.20 1.64 -0.18
C PRO A 636 -35.54 0.42 0.48
N PHE A 637 -34.50 -0.13 -0.14
CA PHE A 637 -33.76 -1.25 0.44
C PHE A 637 -32.24 -1.15 0.22
N HIS A 638 -31.49 -1.71 1.17
CA HIS A 638 -30.03 -1.80 1.16
C HIS A 638 -29.57 -3.25 1.35
N ASP A 639 -29.08 -3.87 0.27
CA ASP A 639 -28.45 -5.20 0.33
C ASP A 639 -26.97 -5.04 0.69
N ILE A 640 -26.59 -5.45 1.90
CA ILE A 640 -25.22 -5.31 2.41
C ILE A 640 -24.22 -6.16 1.60
N TYR A 641 -24.66 -7.28 1.03
CA TYR A 641 -23.79 -8.10 0.19
C TYR A 641 -23.38 -7.36 -1.10
N GLU A 642 -24.29 -6.57 -1.67
CA GLU A 642 -24.08 -5.86 -2.95
C GLU A 642 -23.51 -4.47 -2.74
N LYS A 643 -24.17 -3.68 -1.89
CA LYS A 643 -23.86 -2.26 -1.64
C LYS A 643 -22.80 -2.07 -0.56
N GLY A 644 -22.54 -3.09 0.26
CA GLY A 644 -21.60 -3.02 1.37
C GLY A 644 -22.23 -2.48 2.65
N TYR A 645 -21.46 -1.76 3.45
CA TYR A 645 -21.90 -1.22 4.74
C TYR A 645 -23.16 -0.35 4.60
N TRP A 646 -23.97 -0.33 5.66
CA TRP A 646 -25.15 0.52 5.76
C TRP A 646 -24.95 1.56 6.86
N GLU A 647 -25.36 2.80 6.60
CA GLU A 647 -25.20 3.94 7.49
C GLU A 647 -26.55 4.61 7.71
N LEU A 648 -26.84 4.89 8.98
CA LEU A 648 -28.03 5.64 9.35
C LEU A 648 -27.73 7.13 9.13
N SER A 649 -28.44 7.76 8.20
CA SER A 649 -28.38 9.21 8.00
C SER A 649 -29.20 9.90 9.09
N VAL A 650 -28.55 10.37 10.15
CA VAL A 650 -29.15 11.19 11.22
C VAL A 650 -29.30 12.64 10.77
#